data_AF-A0AAU9J918-F1
#
_entry.id   AF-A0AAU9J918-F1
#
_cell.length_a   1.000
_cell.length_b   1.000
_cell.length_c   1.000
_cell.angle_alpha   90.00
_cell.angle_beta   90.00
_cell.angle_gamma   90.00
#
_symmetry.space_group_name_H-M   'P 1'
#
loop_
_entity.id
_entity.type
_entity.pdbx_description
1 polymer ?
#
loop_
_entity_poly.entity_id
_entity_poly.type
_entity_poly.pdbx_seq_one_letter_code
_entity_poly.pdbx_strand_id
1 'polypeptide(L)'
;MLLDLYEQFFESTEINNLKLKQSSFEKQKIVIFKIFGKIFQSKYNSGYRIRSQLLVEALFNFTLALQMISLTWYPDMEISGWNRYITFWDIVSYFNLNNFCGTFEATAYCFHGVNTVLSICVGLLLLMFVFSCMSLKFPLILVQILKNLLSVWVTVLYIPTLIELSMIFKYSTFNYDKIYEFSGKHSSDLLNYGISGSILIIVYMIFLIIMAYLWELFASDVRHAFWDKNLTVRAHSSVDLKMLTFKTCMSISYVLFRNVSITIYQIMCMIASFCIFLEFIVKLPYYSKAENSIKSCKILTVSISLLAVLLGTAMDDAGVPFMLNFFLQPIIIVINCWFVNSRINSIKKSEINFTSQYDFERTARHLLCNRHLEKKIQVINYFTACYVNKALAKDKLLIVWEVNFCSFTMKDEKLARIKLTKINSVNSTLEGSIQEWRALKNIDERDSSSVDAHYIEYLEDFNKAKKFDQEICYAFIDLWSEFSEKFPKYKKIYYHSIRSSDLLTNLKEFYVKLVSKYKHPELYDLYISFLENILGEIDEAGIMNRLKGNINHQVSFSTIYDTKLTSYEEMNGIILISANEDSFGVITYVNDRAAQLLKGSNIDIAGTQLSSYIPSPYNYNHDEHLRNLYINYTSEEVLKRGPFFLQNTLGYLEECGFLIKLAAFHNNAYFLATLTKRTTNRQLALISEEGVVYNTTDLFPHFIGATTNSIRNYCISDFIPGLDISQMKLYEPLIVQQKGIKLALVHIIKELRTTTIHMLLLIHDEKEIKIWKEGQDIDQIEYFKKIQVSREEKMGQELPLKHLQHSITFRFQKFITSENNQREESKEIERHRLLNEVSKESCKNLDNVDEKSISNMQVSNISSSSSTAAQRCIESLSKNLKHFQWILLFCVILI
;
A
#
# COMPACT_ATOMS: atom_id res chain seq x y z
N MET A 1 18.80 26.42 -31.02
CA MET A 1 17.73 26.90 -30.13
C MET A 1 16.34 26.50 -30.60
N LEU A 2 15.82 27.03 -31.73
CA LEU A 2 14.46 26.67 -32.19
C LEU A 2 14.33 25.21 -32.68
N LEU A 3 15.38 24.63 -33.26
CA LEU A 3 15.42 23.19 -33.54
C LEU A 3 15.50 22.37 -32.24
N ASP A 4 16.39 22.74 -31.32
CA ASP A 4 16.59 22.04 -30.05
C ASP A 4 15.30 22.03 -29.20
N LEU A 5 14.51 23.11 -29.21
CA LEU A 5 13.16 23.17 -28.64
C LEU A 5 12.17 22.23 -29.36
N TYR A 6 12.31 22.05 -30.68
CA TYR A 6 11.46 21.16 -31.47
C TYR A 6 11.82 19.68 -31.27
N GLU A 7 13.11 19.36 -31.15
CA GLU A 7 13.61 18.02 -30.81
C GLU A 7 13.25 17.66 -29.37
N GLN A 8 13.44 18.56 -28.40
CA GLN A 8 12.92 18.38 -27.03
C GLN A 8 11.40 18.18 -27.00
N PHE A 9 10.65 18.89 -27.85
CA PHE A 9 9.20 18.69 -27.95
C PHE A 9 8.85 17.31 -28.54
N PHE A 10 9.58 16.83 -29.56
CA PHE A 10 9.40 15.51 -30.15
C PHE A 10 9.77 14.37 -29.18
N GLU A 11 10.94 14.45 -28.53
CA GLU A 11 11.31 13.50 -27.47
C GLU A 11 10.29 13.51 -26.34
N SER A 12 9.84 14.70 -25.89
CA SER A 12 8.81 14.79 -24.85
C SER A 12 7.48 14.15 -25.28
N THR A 13 7.10 14.26 -26.55
CA THR A 13 5.83 13.67 -27.04
C THR A 13 5.96 12.17 -27.29
N GLU A 14 7.11 11.64 -27.70
CA GLU A 14 7.31 10.18 -27.75
C GLU A 14 7.39 9.57 -26.34
N ILE A 15 8.14 10.19 -25.43
CA ILE A 15 8.19 9.81 -24.00
C ILE A 15 6.78 9.89 -23.37
N ASN A 16 6.00 10.94 -23.66
CA ASN A 16 4.64 11.05 -23.16
C ASN A 16 3.69 10.03 -23.81
N ASN A 17 3.86 9.67 -25.09
CA ASN A 17 3.10 8.59 -25.72
C ASN A 17 3.44 7.21 -25.12
N LEU A 18 4.69 6.96 -24.75
CA LEU A 18 5.11 5.77 -24.03
C LEU A 18 4.51 5.74 -22.61
N LYS A 19 4.60 6.84 -21.85
CA LYS A 19 3.96 7.00 -20.54
C LYS A 19 2.43 6.84 -20.61
N LEU A 20 1.78 7.36 -21.65
CA LEU A 20 0.34 7.21 -21.87
C LEU A 20 -0.04 5.75 -22.14
N LYS A 21 0.70 5.04 -23.01
CA LYS A 21 0.53 3.60 -23.27
C LYS A 21 0.73 2.76 -22.00
N GLN A 22 1.79 3.03 -21.24
CA GLN A 22 2.03 2.41 -19.93
C GLN A 22 0.88 2.68 -18.95
N SER A 23 0.39 3.92 -18.87
CA SER A 23 -0.76 4.28 -18.02
C SER A 23 -2.04 3.53 -18.42
N SER A 24 -2.24 3.26 -19.72
CA SER A 24 -3.39 2.50 -20.22
C SER A 24 -3.32 1.03 -19.82
N PHE A 25 -2.15 0.41 -19.97
CA PHE A 25 -1.92 -0.98 -19.55
C PHE A 25 -2.08 -1.16 -18.04
N GLU A 26 -1.50 -0.26 -17.23
CA GLU A 26 -1.66 -0.30 -15.77
C GLU A 26 -3.12 -0.05 -15.35
N LYS A 27 -3.87 0.84 -16.01
CA LYS A 27 -5.33 0.99 -15.80
C LYS A 27 -6.09 -0.31 -16.10
N GLN A 28 -5.77 -1.00 -17.19
CA GLN A 28 -6.40 -2.30 -17.52
C GLN A 28 -6.05 -3.38 -16.49
N LYS A 29 -4.78 -3.49 -16.09
CA LYS A 29 -4.30 -4.38 -15.03
C LYS A 29 -5.00 -4.11 -13.69
N ILE A 30 -5.17 -2.85 -13.30
CA ILE A 30 -5.93 -2.45 -12.10
C ILE A 30 -7.41 -2.84 -12.22
N VAL A 31 -8.05 -2.71 -13.39
CA VAL A 31 -9.43 -3.17 -13.62
C VAL A 31 -9.54 -4.69 -13.47
N ILE A 32 -8.64 -5.46 -14.08
CA ILE A 32 -8.56 -6.92 -13.97
C ILE A 32 -8.37 -7.33 -12.49
N PHE A 33 -7.44 -6.69 -11.78
CA PHE A 33 -7.19 -6.93 -10.36
C PHE A 33 -8.40 -6.55 -9.49
N LYS A 34 -9.14 -5.49 -9.82
CA LYS A 34 -10.35 -5.03 -9.12
C LYS A 34 -11.56 -5.97 -9.33
N ILE A 35 -11.66 -6.62 -10.48
CA ILE A 35 -12.67 -7.64 -10.80
C ILE A 35 -12.34 -8.94 -10.05
N PHE A 36 -11.21 -9.56 -10.39
CA PHE A 36 -10.79 -10.84 -9.79
C PHE A 36 -10.54 -10.73 -8.29
N GLY A 37 -9.97 -9.62 -7.82
CA GLY A 37 -9.78 -9.32 -6.41
C GLY A 37 -11.06 -9.00 -5.62
N LYS A 38 -12.24 -9.00 -6.25
CA LYS A 38 -13.55 -9.07 -5.58
C LYS A 38 -14.17 -10.47 -5.64
N ILE A 39 -14.11 -11.15 -6.80
CA ILE A 39 -14.52 -12.57 -6.94
C ILE A 39 -13.78 -13.42 -5.90
N PHE A 40 -12.46 -13.26 -5.86
CA PHE A 40 -11.55 -13.98 -4.98
C PHE A 40 -11.27 -13.25 -3.66
N GLN A 41 -12.04 -12.20 -3.29
CA GLN A 41 -11.98 -11.67 -1.92
C GLN A 41 -12.61 -12.73 -1.00
N SER A 42 -11.74 -13.55 -0.38
CA SER A 42 -12.14 -14.41 0.73
C SER A 42 -12.64 -13.51 1.86
N LYS A 43 -13.93 -13.62 2.20
CA LYS A 43 -14.43 -13.08 3.46
C LYS A 43 -13.93 -14.03 4.54
N TYR A 44 -12.88 -13.63 5.27
CA TYR A 44 -12.29 -14.41 6.36
C TYR A 44 -13.24 -14.65 7.55
N ASN A 45 -14.47 -14.12 7.48
CA ASN A 45 -15.66 -14.55 8.22
C ASN A 45 -16.15 -15.96 7.81
N SER A 46 -15.23 -16.82 7.37
CA SER A 46 -15.38 -18.26 7.32
C SER A 46 -15.52 -18.76 8.76
N GLY A 47 -16.75 -18.81 9.27
CA GLY A 47 -17.07 -19.33 10.61
C GLY A 47 -16.80 -20.84 10.77
N TYR A 48 -16.38 -21.49 9.69
CA TYR A 48 -15.94 -22.87 9.65
C TYR A 48 -14.72 -23.08 10.53
N ARG A 49 -14.86 -23.96 11.53
CA ARG A 49 -13.76 -24.44 12.36
C ARG A 49 -12.69 -25.07 11.47
N ILE A 50 -11.41 -24.95 11.85
CA ILE A 50 -10.26 -25.49 11.09
C ILE A 50 -10.47 -26.97 10.70
N ARG A 51 -11.11 -27.77 11.57
CA ARG A 51 -11.44 -29.18 11.33
C ARG A 51 -12.40 -29.40 10.14
N SER A 52 -13.38 -28.52 9.90
CA SER A 52 -14.26 -28.65 8.74
C SER A 52 -13.60 -28.16 7.46
N GLN A 53 -12.74 -27.14 7.52
CA GLN A 53 -11.87 -26.79 6.39
C GLN A 53 -10.97 -27.97 6.00
N LEU A 54 -10.35 -28.62 6.99
CA LEU A 54 -9.47 -29.77 6.80
C LEU A 54 -10.19 -30.96 6.13
N LEU A 55 -11.41 -31.27 6.58
CA LEU A 55 -12.22 -32.35 6.01
C LEU A 55 -12.64 -32.03 4.57
N VAL A 56 -13.00 -30.77 4.28
CA VAL A 56 -13.39 -30.32 2.94
C VAL A 56 -12.21 -30.34 1.97
N GLU A 57 -11.03 -29.82 2.35
CA GLU A 57 -9.82 -29.94 1.52
C GLU A 57 -9.38 -31.40 1.37
N ALA A 58 -9.46 -32.23 2.42
CA ALA A 58 -9.13 -33.66 2.30
C ALA A 58 -10.03 -34.35 1.27
N LEU A 59 -11.34 -34.10 1.30
CA LEU A 59 -12.29 -34.64 0.31
C LEU A 59 -12.01 -34.11 -1.11
N PHE A 60 -11.84 -32.80 -1.30
CA PHE A 60 -11.55 -32.25 -2.64
C PHE A 60 -10.23 -32.77 -3.22
N ASN A 61 -9.17 -32.87 -2.42
CA ASN A 61 -7.89 -33.39 -2.90
C ASN A 61 -7.90 -34.91 -3.08
N PHE A 62 -8.78 -35.65 -2.38
CA PHE A 62 -9.06 -37.06 -2.64
C PHE A 62 -9.84 -37.28 -3.94
N THR A 63 -10.91 -36.53 -4.20
CA THR A 63 -11.61 -36.52 -5.49
C THR A 63 -10.64 -36.21 -6.64
N LEU A 64 -9.81 -35.17 -6.50
CA LEU A 64 -8.76 -34.85 -7.47
C LEU A 64 -7.70 -35.96 -7.63
N ALA A 65 -7.38 -36.71 -6.58
CA ALA A 65 -6.50 -37.88 -6.68
C ALA A 65 -7.16 -38.94 -7.57
N LEU A 66 -8.41 -39.34 -7.28
CA LEU A 66 -9.15 -40.35 -8.06
C LEU A 66 -9.37 -39.93 -9.52
N GLN A 67 -9.60 -38.64 -9.78
CA GLN A 67 -9.65 -38.09 -11.15
C GLN A 67 -8.33 -38.24 -11.91
N MET A 68 -7.19 -37.95 -11.30
CA MET A 68 -5.88 -38.15 -11.94
C MET A 68 -5.52 -39.65 -12.06
N ILE A 69 -5.90 -40.45 -11.06
CA ILE A 69 -5.67 -41.90 -11.02
C ILE A 69 -6.45 -42.60 -12.14
N SER A 70 -7.68 -42.18 -12.45
CA SER A 70 -8.46 -42.73 -13.57
C SER A 70 -7.98 -42.32 -14.97
N LEU A 71 -6.87 -41.58 -15.09
CA LEU A 71 -6.14 -41.38 -16.35
C LEU A 71 -4.95 -42.33 -16.51
N THR A 72 -4.70 -43.20 -15.51
CA THR A 72 -3.52 -44.08 -15.48
C THR A 72 -3.75 -45.44 -16.16
N TRP A 73 -5.01 -45.81 -16.41
CA TRP A 73 -5.42 -46.99 -17.19
C TRP A 73 -6.44 -46.62 -18.27
N TYR A 74 -6.91 -47.63 -18.99
CA TYR A 74 -8.09 -47.57 -19.84
C TYR A 74 -8.91 -48.87 -19.68
N PRO A 75 -10.21 -48.91 -20.04
CA PRO A 75 -11.05 -50.08 -19.76
C PRO A 75 -10.56 -51.35 -20.47
N ASP A 76 -10.04 -51.19 -21.69
CA ASP A 76 -9.71 -52.27 -22.64
C ASP A 76 -8.25 -52.75 -22.50
N MET A 77 -7.70 -52.73 -21.28
CA MET A 77 -6.28 -53.01 -21.04
C MET A 77 -5.90 -54.47 -21.35
N GLU A 78 -4.83 -54.64 -22.13
CA GLU A 78 -4.21 -55.92 -22.49
C GLU A 78 -3.36 -56.45 -21.33
N ILE A 79 -4.00 -56.70 -20.18
CA ILE A 79 -3.39 -57.32 -18.98
C ILE A 79 -4.22 -58.54 -18.60
N SER A 80 -3.58 -59.69 -18.35
CA SER A 80 -4.29 -60.90 -17.99
C SER A 80 -5.13 -60.71 -16.72
N GLY A 81 -6.36 -61.25 -16.76
CA GLY A 81 -7.31 -61.15 -15.66
C GLY A 81 -7.96 -59.78 -15.43
N TRP A 82 -7.69 -58.74 -16.24
CA TRP A 82 -8.24 -57.38 -16.05
C TRP A 82 -9.77 -57.34 -15.81
N ASN A 83 -10.53 -58.11 -16.59
CA ASN A 83 -11.99 -58.23 -16.46
C ASN A 83 -12.48 -58.73 -15.09
N ARG A 84 -11.63 -59.37 -14.27
CA ARG A 84 -11.99 -59.79 -12.89
C ARG A 84 -12.09 -58.60 -11.92
N TYR A 85 -11.44 -57.49 -12.24
CA TYR A 85 -11.36 -56.30 -11.38
C TYR A 85 -12.00 -55.06 -12.01
N ILE A 86 -12.64 -55.20 -13.18
CA ILE A 86 -13.16 -54.07 -13.98
C ILE A 86 -14.10 -53.16 -13.16
N THR A 87 -14.98 -53.71 -12.32
CA THR A 87 -15.90 -52.95 -11.47
C THR A 87 -15.18 -52.02 -10.47
N PHE A 88 -13.98 -52.39 -9.98
CA PHE A 88 -13.19 -51.50 -9.14
C PHE A 88 -12.64 -50.31 -9.95
N TRP A 89 -12.12 -50.58 -11.14
CA TRP A 89 -11.61 -49.56 -12.05
C TRP A 89 -12.74 -48.64 -12.56
N ASP A 90 -13.93 -49.18 -12.86
CA ASP A 90 -15.12 -48.42 -13.22
C ASP A 90 -15.53 -47.44 -12.10
N ILE A 91 -15.62 -47.92 -10.85
CA ILE A 91 -15.96 -47.09 -9.68
C ILE A 91 -14.98 -45.92 -9.50
N VAL A 92 -13.67 -46.14 -9.69
CA VAL A 92 -12.70 -45.04 -9.64
C VAL A 92 -12.80 -44.14 -10.88
N SER A 93 -13.14 -44.70 -12.05
CA SER A 93 -13.33 -43.93 -13.29
C SER A 93 -14.46 -42.90 -13.17
N TYR A 94 -15.54 -43.22 -12.45
CA TYR A 94 -16.72 -42.37 -12.29
C TYR A 94 -16.45 -41.05 -11.54
N PHE A 95 -15.30 -40.90 -10.88
CA PHE A 95 -14.88 -39.61 -10.31
C PHE A 95 -14.51 -38.58 -11.40
N ASN A 96 -14.20 -39.03 -12.62
CA ASN A 96 -14.20 -38.19 -13.81
C ASN A 96 -15.60 -38.23 -14.45
N LEU A 97 -16.27 -37.07 -14.50
CA LEU A 97 -17.65 -36.92 -14.98
C LEU A 97 -17.87 -37.52 -16.38
N ASN A 98 -16.88 -37.38 -17.27
CA ASN A 98 -16.95 -37.84 -18.66
C ASN A 98 -17.08 -39.37 -18.73
N ASN A 99 -16.37 -40.12 -17.88
CA ASN A 99 -16.44 -41.58 -17.83
C ASN A 99 -17.80 -42.07 -17.30
N PHE A 100 -18.32 -41.37 -16.29
CA PHE A 100 -19.68 -41.58 -15.79
C PHE A 100 -20.71 -41.33 -16.90
N CYS A 101 -20.67 -40.18 -17.56
CA CYS A 101 -21.57 -39.86 -18.67
C CYS A 101 -21.40 -40.79 -19.89
N GLY A 102 -20.18 -41.24 -20.20
CA GLY A 102 -19.89 -42.24 -21.25
C GLY A 102 -20.50 -43.61 -20.95
N THR A 103 -20.60 -43.97 -19.67
CA THR A 103 -21.23 -45.22 -19.20
C THR A 103 -22.75 -45.18 -19.28
N PHE A 104 -23.35 -44.00 -19.05
CA PHE A 104 -24.81 -43.77 -19.12
C PHE A 104 -25.28 -43.12 -20.44
N GLU A 105 -24.49 -43.26 -21.51
CA GLU A 105 -24.78 -42.77 -22.88
C GLU A 105 -25.09 -41.25 -22.96
N ALA A 106 -24.67 -40.49 -21.95
CA ALA A 106 -25.01 -39.08 -21.74
C ALA A 106 -23.87 -38.11 -22.11
N THR A 107 -22.95 -38.51 -22.99
CA THR A 107 -21.78 -37.72 -23.40
C THR A 107 -22.17 -36.37 -23.99
N ALA A 108 -23.08 -36.35 -24.96
CA ALA A 108 -23.57 -35.11 -25.57
C ALA A 108 -24.20 -34.15 -24.54
N TYR A 109 -24.95 -34.67 -23.56
CA TYR A 109 -25.50 -33.85 -22.47
C TYR A 109 -24.40 -33.31 -21.53
N CYS A 110 -23.35 -34.09 -21.28
CA CYS A 110 -22.17 -33.64 -20.53
C CYS A 110 -21.45 -32.50 -21.25
N PHE A 111 -21.16 -32.65 -22.54
CA PHE A 111 -20.56 -31.61 -23.38
C PHE A 111 -21.41 -30.33 -23.40
N HIS A 112 -22.72 -30.44 -23.68
CA HIS A 112 -23.62 -29.29 -23.68
C HIS A 112 -23.64 -28.59 -22.31
N GLY A 113 -23.71 -29.34 -21.21
CA GLY A 113 -23.62 -28.79 -19.85
C GLY A 113 -22.30 -28.07 -19.58
N VAL A 114 -21.17 -28.65 -19.99
CA VAL A 114 -19.83 -28.04 -19.90
C VAL A 114 -19.76 -26.72 -20.67
N ASN A 115 -20.25 -26.69 -21.92
CA ASN A 115 -20.29 -25.48 -22.73
C ASN A 115 -21.23 -24.42 -22.14
N THR A 116 -22.42 -24.80 -21.67
CA THR A 116 -23.35 -23.86 -21.02
C THR A 116 -22.72 -23.24 -19.77
N VAL A 117 -22.02 -24.03 -18.93
CA VAL A 117 -21.30 -23.49 -17.76
C VAL A 117 -20.16 -22.55 -18.18
N LEU A 118 -19.41 -22.88 -19.24
CA LEU A 118 -18.35 -22.03 -19.78
C LEU A 118 -18.91 -20.71 -20.31
N SER A 119 -19.92 -20.74 -21.18
CA SER A 119 -20.56 -19.55 -21.74
C SER A 119 -21.22 -18.67 -20.67
N ILE A 120 -21.82 -19.27 -19.63
CA ILE A 120 -22.30 -18.53 -18.45
C ILE A 120 -21.13 -17.85 -17.73
N CYS A 121 -20.01 -18.54 -17.50
CA CYS A 121 -18.84 -17.94 -16.85
C CYS A 121 -18.24 -16.79 -17.68
N VAL A 122 -18.14 -16.93 -19.00
CA VAL A 122 -17.70 -15.87 -19.92
C VAL A 122 -18.67 -14.69 -19.90
N GLY A 123 -19.97 -14.91 -20.04
CA GLY A 123 -21.00 -13.87 -20.01
C GLY A 123 -21.03 -13.10 -18.69
N LEU A 124 -20.90 -13.79 -17.56
CA LEU A 124 -20.80 -13.18 -16.23
C LEU A 124 -19.52 -12.34 -16.05
N LEU A 125 -18.38 -12.78 -16.61
CA LEU A 125 -17.12 -12.03 -16.60
C LEU A 125 -17.18 -10.79 -17.51
N LEU A 126 -17.78 -10.91 -18.70
CA LEU A 126 -18.03 -9.77 -19.60
C LEU A 126 -18.97 -8.75 -18.95
N LEU A 127 -20.02 -9.21 -18.26
CA LEU A 127 -20.92 -8.34 -17.50
C LEU A 127 -20.17 -7.62 -16.36
N MET A 128 -19.31 -8.32 -15.60
CA MET A 128 -18.45 -7.68 -14.61
C MET A 128 -17.44 -6.70 -15.22
N PHE A 129 -16.93 -6.96 -16.42
CA PHE A 129 -16.08 -6.02 -17.14
C PHE A 129 -16.85 -4.74 -17.52
N VAL A 130 -18.05 -4.86 -18.10
CA VAL A 130 -18.93 -3.72 -18.43
C VAL A 130 -19.27 -2.90 -17.18
N PHE A 131 -19.69 -3.54 -16.09
CA PHE A 131 -19.94 -2.86 -14.81
C PHE A 131 -18.69 -2.11 -14.31
N SER A 132 -17.49 -2.68 -14.48
CA SER A 132 -16.25 -2.05 -14.03
C SER A 132 -15.88 -0.84 -14.89
N CYS A 133 -16.07 -0.91 -16.20
CA CYS A 133 -15.83 0.19 -17.14
C CYS A 133 -16.83 1.35 -16.92
N MET A 134 -18.09 1.03 -16.61
CA MET A 134 -19.10 2.01 -16.22
C MET A 134 -18.95 2.51 -14.76
N SER A 135 -17.92 2.07 -14.03
CA SER A 135 -17.68 2.38 -12.60
C SER A 135 -18.83 2.02 -11.65
N LEU A 136 -19.74 1.13 -12.06
CA LEU A 136 -20.91 0.70 -11.30
C LEU A 136 -20.52 -0.25 -10.15
N LYS A 137 -21.35 -0.25 -9.09
CA LYS A 137 -21.22 -1.21 -7.97
C LYS A 137 -21.71 -2.59 -8.43
N PHE A 138 -20.82 -3.59 -8.42
CA PHE A 138 -21.20 -4.98 -8.73
C PHE A 138 -22.26 -5.51 -7.73
N PRO A 139 -23.34 -6.15 -8.21
CA PRO A 139 -24.28 -6.85 -7.33
C PRO A 139 -23.58 -7.99 -6.57
N LEU A 140 -23.74 -8.06 -5.25
CA LEU A 140 -23.09 -9.09 -4.42
C LEU A 140 -23.50 -10.52 -4.83
N ILE A 141 -24.76 -10.70 -5.26
CA ILE A 141 -25.29 -11.97 -5.76
C ILE A 141 -24.54 -12.43 -7.01
N LEU A 142 -24.30 -11.51 -7.96
CA LEU A 142 -23.57 -11.79 -9.21
C LEU A 142 -22.15 -12.29 -8.92
N VAL A 143 -21.44 -11.59 -8.02
CA VAL A 143 -20.08 -11.95 -7.61
C VAL A 143 -20.06 -13.31 -6.89
N GLN A 144 -21.06 -13.61 -6.05
CA GLN A 144 -21.12 -14.88 -5.33
C GLN A 144 -21.48 -16.07 -6.25
N ILE A 145 -22.37 -15.88 -7.22
CA ILE A 145 -22.70 -16.90 -8.24
C ILE A 145 -21.45 -17.21 -9.08
N LEU A 146 -20.81 -16.18 -9.66
CA LEU A 146 -19.62 -16.36 -10.47
C LEU A 146 -18.48 -17.00 -9.65
N LYS A 147 -18.29 -16.58 -8.40
CA LYS A 147 -17.30 -17.19 -7.49
C LYS A 147 -17.55 -18.67 -7.27
N ASN A 148 -18.79 -19.06 -6.99
CA ASN A 148 -19.15 -20.46 -6.75
C ASN A 148 -18.96 -21.31 -8.01
N LEU A 149 -19.41 -20.81 -9.17
CA LEU A 149 -19.24 -21.48 -10.47
C LEU A 149 -17.76 -21.67 -10.80
N LEU A 150 -16.96 -20.61 -10.78
CA LEU A 150 -15.51 -20.70 -11.04
C LEU A 150 -14.79 -21.60 -10.02
N SER A 151 -15.22 -21.59 -8.75
CA SER A 151 -14.64 -22.47 -7.72
C SER A 151 -14.87 -23.94 -8.06
N VAL A 152 -16.11 -24.36 -8.30
CA VAL A 152 -16.42 -25.76 -8.63
C VAL A 152 -15.77 -26.15 -9.96
N TRP A 153 -15.82 -25.26 -10.95
CA TRP A 153 -15.30 -25.53 -12.28
C TRP A 153 -13.77 -25.69 -12.29
N VAL A 154 -13.02 -24.81 -11.63
CA VAL A 154 -11.54 -24.91 -11.56
C VAL A 154 -11.05 -25.97 -10.56
N THR A 155 -11.73 -26.17 -9.43
CA THR A 155 -11.21 -27.08 -8.38
C THR A 155 -11.67 -28.53 -8.52
N VAL A 156 -12.85 -28.80 -9.10
CA VAL A 156 -13.43 -30.15 -9.18
C VAL A 156 -13.67 -30.63 -10.62
N LEU A 157 -14.09 -29.75 -11.53
CA LEU A 157 -14.42 -30.13 -12.90
C LEU A 157 -13.28 -29.89 -13.91
N TYR A 158 -12.17 -29.28 -13.51
CA TYR A 158 -11.09 -28.87 -14.42
C TYR A 158 -10.52 -30.05 -15.25
N ILE A 159 -10.26 -31.19 -14.60
CA ILE A 159 -9.75 -32.38 -15.28
C ILE A 159 -10.83 -32.94 -16.24
N PRO A 160 -12.07 -33.25 -15.79
CA PRO A 160 -13.20 -33.58 -16.66
C PRO A 160 -13.39 -32.65 -17.88
N THR A 161 -13.53 -31.34 -17.66
CA THR A 161 -13.73 -30.37 -18.76
C THR A 161 -12.56 -30.36 -19.74
N LEU A 162 -11.31 -30.42 -19.26
CA LEU A 162 -10.15 -30.40 -20.15
C LEU A 162 -10.04 -31.68 -21.00
N ILE A 163 -10.40 -32.84 -20.44
CA ILE A 163 -10.50 -34.10 -21.19
C ILE A 163 -11.61 -34.01 -22.24
N GLU A 164 -12.78 -33.45 -21.89
CA GLU A 164 -13.93 -33.32 -22.80
C GLU A 164 -13.56 -32.49 -24.02
N LEU A 165 -13.04 -31.28 -23.78
CA LEU A 165 -12.55 -30.38 -24.84
C LEU A 165 -11.43 -31.03 -25.66
N SER A 166 -10.52 -31.79 -25.03
CA SER A 166 -9.45 -32.51 -25.74
C SER A 166 -9.99 -33.64 -26.63
N MET A 167 -11.00 -34.38 -26.18
CA MET A 167 -11.63 -35.44 -26.99
C MET A 167 -12.34 -34.84 -28.20
N ILE A 168 -13.12 -33.77 -28.01
CA ILE A 168 -13.86 -33.17 -29.12
C ILE A 168 -12.89 -32.54 -30.13
N PHE A 169 -11.81 -31.89 -29.67
CA PHE A 169 -10.73 -31.45 -30.55
C PHE A 169 -10.12 -32.62 -31.34
N LYS A 170 -9.84 -33.76 -30.69
CA LYS A 170 -9.34 -34.99 -31.34
C LYS A 170 -10.31 -35.50 -32.40
N TYR A 171 -11.59 -35.68 -32.09
CA TYR A 171 -12.59 -36.26 -33.00
C TYR A 171 -13.12 -35.29 -34.08
N SER A 172 -12.99 -33.98 -33.88
CA SER A 172 -13.29 -32.96 -34.89
C SER A 172 -12.10 -32.63 -35.81
N THR A 173 -10.88 -33.04 -35.45
CA THR A 173 -9.65 -32.81 -36.25
C THR A 173 -9.13 -34.07 -36.94
N PHE A 174 -9.27 -35.23 -36.31
CA PHE A 174 -8.80 -36.52 -36.82
C PHE A 174 -9.98 -37.45 -37.09
N ASN A 175 -10.11 -37.90 -38.35
CA ASN A 175 -11.18 -38.78 -38.82
C ASN A 175 -11.00 -40.22 -38.28
N TYR A 176 -11.38 -40.43 -37.02
CA TYR A 176 -11.58 -41.75 -36.41
C TYR A 176 -13.06 -42.12 -36.47
N ASP A 177 -13.41 -43.40 -36.52
CA ASP A 177 -14.82 -43.86 -36.58
C ASP A 177 -15.50 -44.00 -35.20
N LYS A 178 -14.70 -44.09 -34.13
CA LYS A 178 -15.16 -44.50 -32.78
C LYS A 178 -14.47 -43.74 -31.67
N ILE A 179 -15.21 -43.48 -30.58
CA ILE A 179 -14.68 -42.86 -29.37
C ILE A 179 -13.98 -43.92 -28.51
N TYR A 180 -12.67 -44.01 -28.65
CA TYR A 180 -11.82 -45.00 -27.97
C TYR A 180 -11.87 -44.83 -26.46
N GLU A 181 -11.98 -43.59 -25.97
CA GLU A 181 -12.02 -43.27 -24.54
C GLU A 181 -13.11 -44.05 -23.78
N PHE A 182 -14.24 -44.36 -24.45
CA PHE A 182 -15.38 -45.12 -23.93
C PHE A 182 -15.50 -46.54 -24.55
N SER A 183 -14.38 -47.26 -24.64
CA SER A 183 -14.30 -48.62 -25.21
C SER A 183 -14.78 -48.75 -26.66
N GLY A 184 -14.78 -47.67 -27.44
CA GLY A 184 -15.25 -47.69 -28.84
C GLY A 184 -16.74 -48.04 -29.00
N LYS A 185 -17.55 -47.87 -27.94
CA LYS A 185 -19.00 -48.13 -27.96
C LYS A 185 -19.77 -47.08 -28.76
N HIS A 186 -19.27 -45.85 -28.78
CA HIS A 186 -19.94 -44.67 -29.34
C HIS A 186 -19.29 -44.21 -30.65
N SER A 187 -20.11 -43.76 -31.61
CA SER A 187 -19.61 -43.16 -32.86
C SER A 187 -18.87 -41.85 -32.58
N SER A 188 -17.83 -41.56 -33.35
CA SER A 188 -17.11 -40.28 -33.32
C SER A 188 -17.97 -39.10 -33.78
N ASP A 189 -19.00 -39.32 -34.59
CA ASP A 189 -19.93 -38.27 -35.07
C ASP A 189 -20.50 -37.42 -33.93
N LEU A 190 -20.72 -38.03 -32.76
CA LEU A 190 -21.22 -37.38 -31.55
C LEU A 190 -20.31 -36.26 -31.03
N LEU A 191 -19.03 -36.27 -31.40
CA LEU A 191 -18.02 -35.29 -31.02
C LEU A 191 -17.37 -34.61 -32.24
N ASN A 192 -17.98 -34.71 -33.44
CA ASN A 192 -17.46 -34.11 -34.66
C ASN A 192 -18.19 -32.79 -35.00
N TYR A 193 -17.60 -31.67 -34.58
CA TYR A 193 -18.04 -30.31 -34.89
C TYR A 193 -17.18 -29.64 -35.97
N GLY A 194 -16.35 -30.44 -36.67
CA GLY A 194 -15.47 -30.00 -37.74
C GLY A 194 -14.46 -28.91 -37.35
N ILE A 195 -13.95 -28.18 -38.36
CA ILE A 195 -12.86 -27.22 -38.20
C ILE A 195 -13.29 -26.00 -37.36
N SER A 196 -14.51 -25.47 -37.56
CA SER A 196 -15.03 -24.33 -36.80
C SER A 196 -15.23 -24.67 -35.31
N GLY A 197 -15.79 -25.85 -35.01
CA GLY A 197 -15.86 -26.37 -33.65
C GLY A 197 -14.47 -26.52 -33.02
N SER A 198 -13.53 -27.13 -33.74
CA SER A 198 -12.14 -27.33 -33.28
C SER A 198 -11.45 -26.02 -32.88
N ILE A 199 -11.65 -24.95 -33.66
CA ILE A 199 -11.11 -23.61 -33.34
C ILE A 199 -11.75 -23.03 -32.07
N LEU A 200 -13.08 -23.11 -31.93
CA LEU A 200 -13.79 -22.64 -30.74
C LEU A 200 -13.34 -23.39 -29.48
N ILE A 201 -13.13 -24.70 -29.60
CA ILE A 201 -12.68 -25.58 -28.51
C ILE A 201 -11.25 -25.21 -28.07
N ILE A 202 -10.35 -24.87 -28.99
CA ILE A 202 -9.01 -24.35 -28.64
C ILE A 202 -9.12 -23.05 -27.83
N VAL A 203 -9.99 -22.12 -28.24
CA VAL A 203 -10.24 -20.87 -27.49
C VAL A 203 -10.78 -21.17 -26.08
N TYR A 204 -11.71 -22.13 -25.95
CA TYR A 204 -12.26 -22.57 -24.67
C TYR A 204 -11.23 -23.26 -23.77
N MET A 205 -10.33 -24.10 -24.32
CA MET A 205 -9.22 -24.69 -23.56
C MET A 205 -8.23 -23.63 -23.06
N ILE A 206 -7.84 -22.68 -23.92
CA ILE A 206 -6.97 -21.56 -23.55
C ILE A 206 -7.62 -20.72 -22.44
N PHE A 207 -8.92 -20.40 -22.58
CA PHE A 207 -9.67 -19.68 -21.55
C PHE A 207 -9.72 -20.44 -20.22
N LEU A 208 -10.01 -21.74 -20.22
CA LEU A 208 -10.01 -22.57 -19.01
C LEU A 208 -8.63 -22.61 -18.34
N ILE A 209 -7.55 -22.76 -19.11
CA ILE A 209 -6.17 -22.77 -18.58
C ILE A 209 -5.82 -21.40 -17.96
N ILE A 210 -6.14 -20.30 -18.63
CA ILE A 210 -5.96 -18.93 -18.10
C ILE A 210 -6.77 -18.73 -16.83
N MET A 211 -8.05 -19.15 -16.80
CA MET A 211 -8.92 -19.02 -15.64
C MET A 211 -8.45 -19.87 -14.45
N ALA A 212 -7.91 -21.06 -14.67
CA ALA A 212 -7.31 -21.89 -13.62
C ALA A 212 -5.98 -21.30 -13.10
N TYR A 213 -5.16 -20.74 -13.99
CA TYR A 213 -3.92 -20.05 -13.62
C TYR A 213 -4.18 -18.77 -12.81
N LEU A 214 -5.16 -17.96 -13.22
CA LEU A 214 -5.63 -16.80 -12.46
C LEU A 214 -6.30 -17.21 -11.15
N TRP A 215 -7.07 -18.31 -11.12
CA TRP A 215 -7.61 -18.86 -9.89
C TRP A 215 -6.50 -19.19 -8.89
N GLU A 216 -5.46 -19.93 -9.27
CA GLU A 216 -4.35 -20.23 -8.34
C GLU A 216 -3.65 -18.96 -7.84
N LEU A 217 -3.33 -18.02 -8.73
CA LEU A 217 -2.69 -16.75 -8.33
C LEU A 217 -3.55 -15.93 -7.38
N PHE A 218 -4.86 -15.80 -7.61
CA PHE A 218 -5.75 -15.03 -6.76
C PHE A 218 -6.37 -15.81 -5.58
N ALA A 219 -6.36 -17.14 -5.58
CA ALA A 219 -6.72 -17.94 -4.40
C ALA A 219 -5.62 -17.89 -3.35
N SER A 220 -4.35 -17.73 -3.77
CA SER A 220 -3.21 -17.65 -2.86
C SER A 220 -3.30 -16.48 -1.88
N ASP A 221 -3.08 -16.76 -0.60
CA ASP A 221 -2.91 -15.77 0.46
C ASP A 221 -1.53 -15.96 1.10
N VAL A 222 -0.71 -14.91 1.08
CA VAL A 222 0.66 -14.90 1.63
C VAL A 222 0.74 -14.45 3.08
N ARG A 223 -0.40 -14.08 3.69
CA ARG A 223 -0.49 -13.57 5.07
C ARG A 223 -0.35 -14.68 6.10
N HIS A 224 0.89 -15.05 6.39
CA HIS A 224 1.29 -16.00 7.44
C HIS A 224 0.49 -15.84 8.75
N ALA A 225 0.12 -14.62 9.16
CA ALA A 225 -0.65 -14.34 10.38
C ALA A 225 -1.99 -15.10 10.51
N PHE A 226 -2.54 -15.58 9.39
CA PHE A 226 -3.80 -16.36 9.32
C PHE A 226 -3.60 -17.87 9.13
N TRP A 227 -2.38 -18.41 9.25
CA TRP A 227 -2.11 -19.84 9.11
C TRP A 227 -2.94 -20.73 10.05
N ASP A 228 -3.38 -20.18 11.19
CA ASP A 228 -4.23 -20.83 12.19
C ASP A 228 -5.75 -20.72 11.90
N LYS A 229 -6.16 -19.97 10.86
CA LYS A 229 -7.56 -19.72 10.50
C LYS A 229 -7.93 -20.14 9.08
N ASN A 230 -6.94 -20.26 8.20
CA ASN A 230 -7.11 -20.75 6.84
C ASN A 230 -5.95 -21.71 6.48
N LEU A 231 -6.28 -22.91 6.00
CA LEU A 231 -5.28 -23.91 5.61
C LEU A 231 -4.55 -23.55 4.31
N THR A 232 -5.21 -22.82 3.40
CA THR A 232 -4.68 -22.53 2.05
C THR A 232 -3.67 -21.38 2.00
N VAL A 233 -3.32 -20.78 3.14
CA VAL A 233 -2.30 -19.73 3.22
C VAL A 233 -0.93 -20.34 2.86
N ARG A 234 -0.27 -19.78 1.85
CA ARG A 234 0.99 -20.28 1.28
C ARG A 234 1.98 -19.14 1.01
N ALA A 235 3.28 -19.42 1.12
CA ALA A 235 4.30 -18.42 0.90
C ALA A 235 4.34 -17.92 -0.56
N HIS A 236 4.15 -18.84 -1.51
CA HIS A 236 4.19 -18.63 -2.96
C HIS A 236 3.38 -19.71 -3.68
N SER A 237 2.95 -19.46 -4.91
CA SER A 237 2.11 -20.38 -5.71
C SER A 237 2.92 -21.25 -6.69
N SER A 238 4.22 -21.02 -6.84
CA SER A 238 5.04 -21.64 -7.91
C SER A 238 5.03 -23.17 -7.98
N VAL A 239 4.73 -23.88 -6.88
CA VAL A 239 4.59 -25.36 -6.89
C VAL A 239 3.18 -25.79 -7.30
N ASP A 240 2.14 -25.08 -6.85
CA ASP A 240 0.75 -25.34 -7.29
C ASP A 240 0.54 -24.98 -8.76
N LEU A 241 1.25 -23.96 -9.28
CA LEU A 241 1.28 -23.66 -10.73
C LEU A 241 1.93 -24.79 -11.54
N LYS A 242 3.02 -25.40 -11.06
CA LYS A 242 3.61 -26.60 -11.68
C LYS A 242 2.66 -27.81 -11.61
N MET A 243 1.95 -27.99 -10.49
CA MET A 243 0.91 -29.01 -10.37
C MET A 243 -0.24 -28.76 -11.37
N LEU A 244 -0.65 -27.50 -11.59
CA LEU A 244 -1.64 -27.14 -12.60
C LEU A 244 -1.14 -27.52 -14.00
N THR A 245 0.05 -27.07 -14.42
CA THR A 245 0.65 -27.44 -15.71
C THR A 245 0.75 -28.96 -15.88
N PHE A 246 1.15 -29.70 -14.85
CA PHE A 246 1.19 -31.16 -14.88
C PHE A 246 -0.19 -31.78 -15.12
N LYS A 247 -1.24 -31.33 -14.42
CA LYS A 247 -2.62 -31.78 -14.68
C LYS A 247 -3.05 -31.46 -16.12
N THR A 248 -2.71 -30.27 -16.62
CA THR A 248 -3.01 -29.84 -18.00
C THR A 248 -2.38 -30.80 -19.01
N CYS A 249 -1.07 -31.03 -18.88
CA CYS A 249 -0.34 -31.96 -19.74
C CYS A 249 -0.85 -33.40 -19.59
N MET A 250 -1.06 -33.89 -18.37
CA MET A 250 -1.55 -35.25 -18.11
C MET A 250 -2.92 -35.52 -18.76
N SER A 251 -3.83 -34.53 -18.73
CA SER A 251 -5.17 -34.64 -19.32
C SER A 251 -5.16 -34.58 -20.84
N ILE A 252 -4.42 -33.64 -21.44
CA ILE A 252 -4.31 -33.51 -22.90
C ILE A 252 -3.54 -34.72 -23.47
N SER A 253 -2.44 -35.12 -22.84
CA SER A 253 -1.63 -36.26 -23.27
C SER A 253 -2.35 -37.60 -23.10
N TYR A 254 -3.26 -37.76 -22.14
CA TYR A 254 -4.12 -38.94 -22.03
C TYR A 254 -4.91 -39.15 -23.33
N VAL A 255 -5.62 -38.11 -23.78
CA VAL A 255 -6.47 -38.19 -24.99
C VAL A 255 -5.64 -38.36 -26.26
N LEU A 256 -4.49 -37.68 -26.38
CA LEU A 256 -3.67 -37.72 -27.60
C LEU A 256 -2.81 -38.99 -27.72
N PHE A 257 -2.16 -39.46 -26.65
CA PHE A 257 -1.16 -40.54 -26.72
C PHE A 257 -1.71 -41.95 -26.40
N ARG A 258 -2.95 -42.08 -25.88
CA ARG A 258 -3.59 -43.38 -25.59
C ARG A 258 -3.48 -44.38 -26.74
N ASN A 259 -3.67 -43.92 -27.97
CA ASN A 259 -3.68 -44.78 -29.17
C ASN A 259 -2.26 -45.07 -29.74
N VAL A 260 -1.20 -44.50 -29.16
CA VAL A 260 0.18 -44.57 -29.71
C VAL A 260 1.12 -45.37 -28.81
N SER A 261 1.21 -45.01 -27.53
CA SER A 261 1.99 -45.78 -26.54
C SER A 261 1.61 -45.38 -25.11
N ILE A 262 0.68 -46.13 -24.53
CA ILE A 262 0.21 -45.89 -23.16
C ILE A 262 1.35 -46.03 -22.12
N THR A 263 2.26 -46.98 -22.31
CA THR A 263 3.38 -47.24 -21.39
C THR A 263 4.35 -46.06 -21.32
N ILE A 264 4.65 -45.41 -22.45
CA ILE A 264 5.49 -44.20 -22.47
C ILE A 264 4.78 -43.04 -21.74
N TYR A 265 3.49 -42.84 -22.02
CA TYR A 265 2.67 -41.84 -21.30
C TYR A 265 2.68 -42.07 -19.78
N GLN A 266 2.49 -43.32 -19.34
CA GLN A 266 2.50 -43.71 -17.93
C GLN A 266 3.86 -43.44 -17.26
N ILE A 267 4.97 -43.82 -17.91
CA ILE A 267 6.33 -43.58 -17.39
C ILE A 267 6.60 -42.07 -17.27
N MET A 268 6.25 -41.28 -18.30
CA MET A 268 6.39 -39.82 -18.26
C MET A 268 5.56 -39.20 -17.11
N CYS A 269 4.31 -39.62 -16.94
CA CYS A 269 3.45 -39.12 -15.86
C CYS A 269 3.94 -39.57 -14.47
N MET A 270 4.53 -40.76 -14.34
CA MET A 270 5.08 -41.27 -13.08
C MET A 270 6.28 -40.41 -12.66
N ILE A 271 7.22 -40.17 -13.57
CA ILE A 271 8.40 -39.34 -13.32
C ILE A 271 7.98 -37.90 -13.00
N ALA A 272 7.09 -37.31 -13.80
CA ALA A 272 6.64 -35.93 -13.60
C ALA A 272 5.89 -35.73 -12.27
N SER A 273 4.97 -36.63 -11.91
CA SER A 273 4.27 -36.58 -10.62
C SER A 273 5.23 -36.78 -9.45
N PHE A 274 6.18 -37.71 -9.53
CA PHE A 274 7.17 -37.93 -8.47
C PHE A 274 8.09 -36.73 -8.27
N CYS A 275 8.55 -36.07 -9.34
CA CYS A 275 9.32 -34.83 -9.26
C CYS A 275 8.53 -33.69 -8.57
N ILE A 276 7.23 -33.55 -8.85
CA ILE A 276 6.40 -32.51 -8.22
C ILE A 276 6.11 -32.85 -6.75
N PHE A 277 5.93 -34.14 -6.42
CA PHE A 277 5.89 -34.62 -5.03
C PHE A 277 7.17 -34.23 -4.27
N LEU A 278 8.35 -34.47 -4.86
CA LEU A 278 9.63 -34.06 -4.27
C LEU A 278 9.72 -32.53 -4.10
N GLU A 279 9.27 -31.72 -5.07
CA GLU A 279 9.21 -30.26 -4.90
C GLU A 279 8.29 -29.83 -3.76
N PHE A 280 7.14 -30.49 -3.58
CA PHE A 280 6.24 -30.27 -2.44
C PHE A 280 6.92 -30.56 -1.10
N ILE A 281 7.61 -31.69 -0.97
CA ILE A 281 8.34 -32.06 0.26
C ILE A 281 9.52 -31.11 0.52
N VAL A 282 10.31 -30.76 -0.51
CA VAL A 282 11.52 -29.93 -0.36
C VAL A 282 11.20 -28.49 0.03
N LYS A 283 10.15 -27.90 -0.59
CA LYS A 283 9.77 -26.48 -0.44
C LYS A 283 8.68 -26.23 0.61
N LEU A 284 7.74 -27.16 0.79
CA LEU A 284 6.57 -27.02 1.68
C LEU A 284 5.82 -25.68 1.46
N PRO A 285 5.18 -25.42 0.31
CA PRO A 285 4.66 -24.09 -0.03
C PRO A 285 3.64 -23.52 0.97
N TYR A 286 2.86 -24.36 1.65
CA TYR A 286 1.83 -23.92 2.62
C TYR A 286 2.42 -23.67 4.02
N TYR A 287 1.84 -22.74 4.78
CA TYR A 287 2.20 -22.57 6.19
C TYR A 287 1.65 -23.72 7.07
N SER A 288 0.50 -24.29 6.69
CA SER A 288 -0.10 -25.43 7.39
C SER A 288 0.62 -26.74 7.09
N LYS A 289 1.04 -27.47 8.14
CA LYS A 289 1.55 -28.85 8.01
C LYS A 289 0.52 -29.78 7.36
N ALA A 290 -0.75 -29.64 7.73
CA ALA A 290 -1.82 -30.52 7.25
C ALA A 290 -2.04 -30.33 5.74
N GLU A 291 -2.04 -29.08 5.28
CA GLU A 291 -2.24 -28.76 3.86
C GLU A 291 -1.10 -29.29 2.98
N ASN A 292 0.16 -29.06 3.40
CA ASN A 292 1.32 -29.68 2.74
C ASN A 292 1.20 -31.21 2.67
N SER A 293 0.70 -31.85 3.74
CA SER A 293 0.51 -33.31 3.79
C SER A 293 -0.59 -33.77 2.82
N ILE A 294 -1.72 -33.07 2.73
CA ILE A 294 -2.81 -33.41 1.80
C ILE A 294 -2.37 -33.21 0.34
N LYS A 295 -1.76 -32.07 0.00
CA LYS A 295 -1.36 -31.74 -1.38
C LYS A 295 -0.26 -32.67 -1.90
N SER A 296 0.75 -32.98 -1.07
CA SER A 296 1.80 -33.95 -1.41
C SER A 296 1.27 -35.38 -1.51
N CYS A 297 0.40 -35.81 -0.58
CA CYS A 297 -0.13 -37.19 -0.59
C CYS A 297 -0.89 -37.49 -1.88
N LYS A 298 -1.81 -36.60 -2.29
CA LYS A 298 -2.56 -36.69 -3.54
C LYS A 298 -1.66 -37.01 -4.75
N ILE A 299 -0.49 -36.39 -4.83
CA ILE A 299 0.44 -36.55 -5.96
C ILE A 299 1.21 -37.87 -5.82
N LEU A 300 1.68 -38.21 -4.61
CA LEU A 300 2.35 -39.48 -4.34
C LEU A 300 1.44 -40.69 -4.60
N THR A 301 0.16 -40.58 -4.25
CA THR A 301 -0.89 -41.58 -4.56
C THR A 301 -0.99 -41.79 -6.07
N VAL A 302 -1.01 -40.74 -6.89
CA VAL A 302 -0.98 -40.84 -8.37
C VAL A 302 0.31 -41.49 -8.87
N SER A 303 1.48 -41.06 -8.36
CA SER A 303 2.78 -41.63 -8.77
C SER A 303 2.85 -43.14 -8.51
N ILE A 304 2.32 -43.60 -7.38
CA ILE A 304 2.37 -45.02 -7.02
C ILE A 304 1.22 -45.82 -7.67
N SER A 305 0.08 -45.18 -7.99
CA SER A 305 -0.92 -45.79 -8.89
C SER A 305 -0.33 -46.07 -10.27
N LEU A 306 0.42 -45.13 -10.84
CA LEU A 306 1.14 -45.31 -12.11
C LEU A 306 2.19 -46.43 -12.03
N LEU A 307 2.99 -46.46 -10.97
CA LEU A 307 3.95 -47.54 -10.73
C LEU A 307 3.26 -48.91 -10.59
N ALA A 308 2.13 -48.98 -9.88
CA ALA A 308 1.36 -50.20 -9.72
C ALA A 308 0.80 -50.73 -11.05
N VAL A 309 0.30 -49.84 -11.92
CA VAL A 309 -0.16 -50.20 -13.27
C VAL A 309 1.00 -50.64 -14.16
N LEU A 310 2.15 -49.96 -14.10
CA LEU A 310 3.37 -50.34 -14.84
C LEU A 310 3.96 -51.68 -14.37
N LEU A 311 3.82 -52.04 -13.10
CA LEU A 311 4.15 -53.38 -12.59
C LEU A 311 3.13 -54.42 -13.06
N GLY A 312 1.84 -54.07 -13.12
CA GLY A 312 0.79 -54.92 -13.68
C GLY A 312 1.02 -55.28 -15.15
N THR A 313 1.38 -54.31 -15.99
CA THR A 313 1.72 -54.57 -17.41
C THR A 313 3.04 -55.31 -17.57
N ALA A 314 4.03 -55.08 -16.70
CA ALA A 314 5.30 -55.80 -16.75
C ALA A 314 5.22 -57.26 -16.24
N MET A 315 4.22 -57.59 -15.41
CA MET A 315 3.99 -58.94 -14.86
C MET A 315 2.84 -59.70 -15.54
N ASP A 316 2.08 -59.04 -16.43
CA ASP A 316 0.85 -59.55 -17.06
C ASP A 316 -0.19 -60.10 -16.04
N ASP A 317 -0.40 -59.38 -14.93
CA ASP A 317 -1.43 -59.72 -13.93
C ASP A 317 -2.14 -58.46 -13.41
N ALA A 318 -3.45 -58.38 -13.63
CA ALA A 318 -4.30 -57.31 -13.12
C ALA A 318 -4.53 -57.37 -11.59
N GLY A 319 -4.21 -58.50 -10.94
CA GLY A 319 -4.19 -58.62 -9.49
C GLY A 319 -3.16 -57.70 -8.84
N VAL A 320 -1.99 -57.54 -9.45
CA VAL A 320 -0.91 -56.66 -8.96
C VAL A 320 -1.37 -55.19 -8.81
N PRO A 321 -1.87 -54.49 -9.84
CA PRO A 321 -2.30 -53.10 -9.71
C PRO A 321 -3.52 -52.93 -8.80
N PHE A 322 -4.43 -53.92 -8.74
CA PHE A 322 -5.55 -53.92 -7.80
C PHE A 322 -5.06 -53.97 -6.35
N MET A 323 -4.25 -54.99 -6.00
CA MET A 323 -3.76 -55.20 -4.64
C MET A 323 -2.89 -54.03 -4.16
N LEU A 324 -2.02 -53.49 -5.02
CA LEU A 324 -1.21 -52.32 -4.68
C LEU A 324 -2.07 -51.07 -4.47
N ASN A 325 -3.04 -50.77 -5.33
CA ASN A 325 -3.89 -49.59 -5.14
C ASN A 325 -4.84 -49.71 -3.94
N PHE A 326 -5.29 -50.92 -3.59
CA PHE A 326 -6.17 -51.11 -2.43
C PHE A 326 -5.41 -51.09 -1.11
N PHE A 327 -4.29 -51.83 -0.99
CA PHE A 327 -3.60 -52.04 0.28
C PHE A 327 -2.42 -51.11 0.54
N LEU A 328 -1.72 -50.62 -0.49
CA LEU A 328 -0.53 -49.78 -0.29
C LEU A 328 -0.89 -48.30 -0.04
N GLN A 329 -1.98 -47.79 -0.62
CA GLN A 329 -2.37 -46.38 -0.53
C GLN A 329 -2.62 -45.89 0.92
N PRO A 330 -3.25 -46.67 1.83
CA PRO A 330 -3.31 -46.32 3.26
C PRO A 330 -1.93 -46.17 3.92
N ILE A 331 -0.96 -47.02 3.55
CA ILE A 331 0.41 -46.99 4.08
C ILE A 331 1.16 -45.76 3.54
N ILE A 332 0.96 -45.42 2.26
CA ILE A 332 1.52 -44.23 1.59
C ILE A 332 1.08 -42.94 2.29
N ILE A 333 -0.19 -42.83 2.71
CA ILE A 333 -0.69 -41.67 3.47
C ILE A 333 0.11 -41.48 4.76
N VAL A 334 0.40 -42.56 5.51
CA VAL A 334 1.16 -42.52 6.76
C VAL A 334 2.63 -42.16 6.51
N ILE A 335 3.25 -42.79 5.52
CA ILE A 335 4.64 -42.51 5.10
C ILE A 335 4.80 -41.04 4.68
N ASN A 336 3.86 -40.49 3.92
CA ASN A 336 3.89 -39.08 3.53
C ASN A 336 3.77 -38.13 4.73
N CYS A 337 2.83 -38.40 5.65
CA CYS A 337 2.69 -37.64 6.89
C CYS A 337 3.98 -37.64 7.73
N TRP A 338 4.74 -38.76 7.70
CA TRP A 338 6.05 -38.87 8.33
C TRP A 338 7.12 -38.05 7.61
N PHE A 339 7.23 -38.12 6.27
CA PHE A 339 8.18 -37.32 5.49
C PHE A 339 7.99 -35.82 5.70
N VAL A 340 6.76 -35.30 5.61
CA VAL A 340 6.45 -33.88 5.86
C VAL A 340 6.83 -33.47 7.28
N ASN A 341 6.55 -34.32 8.27
CA ASN A 341 6.91 -34.06 9.67
C ASN A 341 8.43 -34.04 9.90
N SER A 342 9.14 -35.00 9.32
CA SER A 342 10.60 -35.10 9.37
C SER A 342 11.27 -33.86 8.77
N ARG A 343 10.82 -33.45 7.58
CA ARG A 343 11.35 -32.26 6.91
C ARG A 343 11.09 -30.96 7.67
N ILE A 344 9.90 -30.75 8.22
CA ILE A 344 9.58 -29.59 9.09
C ILE A 344 10.51 -29.55 10.32
N ASN A 345 10.85 -30.69 10.91
CA ASN A 345 11.74 -30.74 12.07
C ASN A 345 13.23 -30.61 11.71
N SER A 346 13.63 -31.00 10.50
CA SER A 346 14.97 -30.71 9.95
C SER A 346 15.16 -29.19 9.74
N ILE A 347 14.16 -28.50 9.18
CA ILE A 347 14.20 -27.05 8.92
C ILE A 347 14.39 -26.23 10.20
N LYS A 348 13.82 -26.65 11.33
CA LYS A 348 14.00 -25.98 12.64
C LYS A 348 15.42 -26.07 13.22
N LYS A 349 16.33 -26.83 12.58
CA LYS A 349 17.71 -27.06 13.03
C LYS A 349 18.77 -26.49 12.08
N SER A 350 18.38 -25.95 10.92
CA SER A 350 19.36 -25.41 9.96
C SER A 350 19.82 -24.01 10.35
N GLU A 351 21.11 -23.75 10.19
CA GLU A 351 21.73 -22.45 10.40
C GLU A 351 21.28 -21.40 9.38
N ILE A 352 21.52 -20.13 9.71
CA ILE A 352 20.99 -18.95 9.02
C ILE A 352 21.95 -18.56 7.87
N ASN A 353 21.84 -19.27 6.75
CA ASN A 353 22.51 -18.92 5.49
C ASN A 353 21.46 -18.77 4.37
N PHE A 354 21.25 -17.54 3.89
CA PHE A 354 20.17 -17.21 2.96
C PHE A 354 20.66 -17.13 1.50
N THR A 355 20.62 -18.28 0.81
CA THR A 355 20.94 -18.40 -0.63
C THR A 355 19.79 -17.98 -1.56
N SER A 356 18.53 -18.12 -1.12
CA SER A 356 17.35 -17.73 -1.91
C SER A 356 16.20 -17.26 -1.02
N GLN A 357 15.20 -16.60 -1.61
CA GLN A 357 13.96 -16.23 -0.92
C GLN A 357 13.27 -17.44 -0.25
N TYR A 358 13.39 -18.63 -0.85
CA TYR A 358 12.80 -19.87 -0.36
C TYR A 358 13.58 -20.42 0.84
N ASP A 359 14.90 -20.20 0.89
CA ASP A 359 15.72 -20.56 2.05
C ASP A 359 15.50 -19.60 3.23
N PHE A 360 15.34 -18.31 2.93
CA PHE A 360 14.90 -17.30 3.90
C PHE A 360 13.54 -17.67 4.50
N GLU A 361 12.49 -17.77 3.67
CA GLU A 361 11.12 -17.98 4.16
C GLU A 361 11.03 -19.28 4.95
N ARG A 362 11.55 -20.39 4.40
CA ARG A 362 11.52 -21.71 5.05
C ARG A 362 12.15 -21.68 6.45
N THR A 363 13.24 -20.93 6.63
CA THR A 363 13.95 -20.79 7.91
C THR A 363 13.20 -19.84 8.86
N ALA A 364 12.81 -18.66 8.35
CA ALA A 364 12.09 -17.63 9.10
C ALA A 364 10.63 -18.02 9.45
N ARG A 365 10.03 -18.99 8.75
CA ARG A 365 8.62 -19.39 8.86
C ARG A 365 8.15 -19.58 10.30
N HIS A 366 8.97 -20.25 11.12
CA HIS A 366 8.65 -20.55 12.51
C HIS A 366 8.65 -19.31 13.44
N LEU A 367 9.23 -18.20 12.99
CA LEU A 367 9.19 -16.88 13.61
C LEU A 367 8.09 -15.99 13.01
N LEU A 368 7.91 -16.02 11.68
CA LEU A 368 6.82 -15.34 10.96
C LEU A 368 5.43 -15.78 11.46
N CYS A 369 5.26 -17.08 11.71
CA CYS A 369 4.03 -17.65 12.28
C CYS A 369 3.88 -17.41 13.80
N ASN A 370 4.83 -16.75 14.45
CA ASN A 370 4.88 -16.57 15.91
C ASN A 370 4.30 -15.22 16.35
N ARG A 371 3.66 -15.18 17.53
CA ARG A 371 2.99 -13.98 18.07
C ARG A 371 3.74 -13.32 19.24
N HIS A 372 4.76 -13.97 19.82
CA HIS A 372 5.57 -13.42 20.92
C HIS A 372 6.42 -12.21 20.49
N LEU A 373 6.50 -11.17 21.33
CA LEU A 373 7.00 -9.84 20.96
C LEU A 373 8.51 -9.80 20.65
N GLU A 374 9.33 -10.40 21.50
CA GLU A 374 10.81 -10.42 21.41
C GLU A 374 11.31 -10.94 20.05
N LYS A 375 10.62 -11.93 19.50
CA LYS A 375 10.96 -12.58 18.22
C LYS A 375 10.60 -11.73 17.01
N LYS A 376 9.81 -10.66 17.17
CA LYS A 376 9.39 -9.82 16.04
C LYS A 376 10.49 -8.88 15.56
N ILE A 377 11.27 -8.31 16.47
CA ILE A 377 12.44 -7.47 16.12
C ILE A 377 13.49 -8.34 15.41
N GLN A 378 13.70 -9.58 15.87
CA GLN A 378 14.55 -10.56 15.20
C GLN A 378 14.10 -10.84 13.75
N VAL A 379 12.79 -10.99 13.51
CA VAL A 379 12.24 -11.15 12.15
C VAL A 379 12.53 -9.95 11.26
N ILE A 380 12.34 -8.72 11.74
CA ILE A 380 12.63 -7.51 10.96
C ILE A 380 14.14 -7.44 10.65
N ASN A 381 15.00 -7.78 11.61
CA ASN A 381 16.44 -7.83 11.40
C ASN A 381 16.86 -8.88 10.34
N TYR A 382 16.16 -10.02 10.25
CA TYR A 382 16.39 -10.99 9.16
C TYR A 382 15.93 -10.46 7.79
N PHE A 383 14.80 -9.75 7.71
CA PHE A 383 14.41 -9.06 6.47
C PHE A 383 15.46 -8.01 6.06
N THR A 384 15.92 -7.18 7.00
CA THR A 384 17.02 -6.23 6.81
C THR A 384 18.28 -6.90 6.26
N ALA A 385 18.72 -8.01 6.85
CA ALA A 385 19.88 -8.76 6.37
C ALA A 385 19.71 -9.28 4.92
N CYS A 386 18.49 -9.66 4.53
CA CYS A 386 18.20 -10.03 3.15
C CYS A 386 18.24 -8.83 2.18
N TYR A 387 17.87 -7.61 2.58
CA TYR A 387 17.98 -6.44 1.71
C TYR A 387 19.43 -5.99 1.47
N VAL A 388 20.37 -6.29 2.37
CA VAL A 388 21.82 -6.09 2.13
C VAL A 388 22.31 -7.01 0.99
N ASN A 389 21.71 -8.19 0.83
CA ASN A 389 22.03 -9.08 -0.29
C ASN A 389 21.30 -8.62 -1.58
N LYS A 390 22.06 -7.98 -2.48
CA LYS A 390 21.60 -7.48 -3.80
C LYS A 390 20.90 -8.52 -4.70
N ALA A 391 21.03 -9.82 -4.43
CA ALA A 391 20.28 -10.86 -5.14
C ALA A 391 18.87 -11.07 -4.56
N LEU A 392 18.71 -10.96 -3.24
CA LEU A 392 17.42 -11.15 -2.54
C LEU A 392 16.58 -9.87 -2.52
N ALA A 393 17.21 -8.70 -2.48
CA ALA A 393 16.55 -7.40 -2.53
C ALA A 393 15.69 -7.19 -3.82
N LYS A 394 15.90 -8.00 -4.85
CA LYS A 394 15.19 -7.93 -6.14
C LYS A 394 13.89 -8.75 -6.19
N ASP A 395 13.41 -9.35 -5.10
CA ASP A 395 12.12 -10.04 -5.11
C ASP A 395 11.00 -9.29 -4.39
N LYS A 396 9.94 -8.98 -5.14
CA LYS A 396 8.75 -8.29 -4.66
C LYS A 396 7.98 -9.09 -3.60
N LEU A 397 8.02 -10.43 -3.63
CA LEU A 397 7.36 -11.27 -2.61
C LEU A 397 8.01 -11.12 -1.23
N LEU A 398 9.33 -10.92 -1.15
CA LEU A 398 10.03 -10.71 0.12
C LEU A 398 9.49 -9.46 0.84
N ILE A 399 9.32 -8.36 0.10
CA ILE A 399 8.77 -7.11 0.64
C ILE A 399 7.30 -7.30 1.02
N VAL A 400 6.50 -7.99 0.19
CA VAL A 400 5.10 -8.28 0.54
C VAL A 400 5.00 -9.16 1.80
N TRP A 401 5.94 -10.07 2.07
CA TRP A 401 6.01 -10.80 3.34
C TRP A 401 6.37 -9.88 4.53
N GLU A 402 7.32 -8.94 4.38
CA GLU A 402 7.66 -7.92 5.40
C GLU A 402 6.43 -7.04 5.71
N VAL A 403 5.77 -6.50 4.69
CA VAL A 403 4.57 -5.65 4.82
C VAL A 403 3.43 -6.38 5.52
N ASN A 404 3.16 -7.64 5.16
CA ASN A 404 2.13 -8.43 5.82
C ASN A 404 2.52 -8.82 7.26
N PHE A 405 3.81 -8.96 7.56
CA PHE A 405 4.28 -9.14 8.94
C PHE A 405 4.00 -7.90 9.78
N CYS A 406 4.30 -6.71 9.25
CA CYS A 406 4.00 -5.44 9.91
C CYS A 406 2.48 -5.25 10.14
N SER A 407 1.67 -5.31 9.08
CA SER A 407 0.22 -5.04 9.20
C SER A 407 -0.53 -6.09 10.03
N PHE A 408 -0.21 -7.39 9.92
CA PHE A 408 -1.01 -8.45 10.55
C PHE A 408 -0.38 -9.08 11.80
N THR A 409 0.96 -9.07 11.95
CA THR A 409 1.67 -9.70 13.07
C THR A 409 2.26 -8.69 14.06
N MET A 410 2.78 -7.55 13.61
CA MET A 410 3.08 -6.40 14.49
C MET A 410 1.79 -5.64 14.87
N LYS A 411 0.86 -5.49 13.91
CA LYS A 411 -0.24 -4.49 13.90
C LYS A 411 0.25 -3.05 13.77
N ASP A 412 1.34 -2.85 13.05
CA ASP A 412 1.89 -1.54 12.72
C ASP A 412 1.66 -1.27 11.23
N GLU A 413 0.61 -0.51 10.94
CA GLU A 413 0.17 -0.22 9.56
C GLU A 413 0.97 0.94 8.95
N LYS A 414 1.52 1.84 9.76
CA LYS A 414 2.49 2.86 9.31
C LYS A 414 3.79 2.21 8.86
N LEU A 415 4.36 1.32 9.68
CA LEU A 415 5.54 0.54 9.30
C LEU A 415 5.24 -0.34 8.08
N ALA A 416 4.07 -0.96 7.99
CA ALA A 416 3.67 -1.70 6.79
C ALA A 416 3.66 -0.81 5.54
N ARG A 417 3.07 0.39 5.59
CA ARG A 417 3.07 1.36 4.49
C ARG A 417 4.48 1.84 4.14
N ILE A 418 5.35 2.05 5.13
CA ILE A 418 6.77 2.43 4.94
C ILE A 418 7.63 1.29 4.35
N LYS A 419 7.36 0.03 4.67
CA LYS A 419 8.06 -1.10 4.02
C LYS A 419 7.55 -1.36 2.60
N LEU A 420 6.30 -1.00 2.30
CA LEU A 420 5.68 -1.14 0.99
C LEU A 420 6.30 -0.22 -0.07
N THR A 421 6.83 0.95 0.28
CA THR A 421 7.44 1.90 -0.67
C THR A 421 8.68 1.33 -1.37
N LYS A 422 9.40 0.40 -0.73
CA LYS A 422 10.50 -0.38 -1.32
C LYS A 422 10.10 -1.15 -2.58
N ILE A 423 8.81 -1.36 -2.83
CA ILE A 423 8.32 -2.16 -3.96
C ILE A 423 8.54 -1.47 -5.31
N ASN A 424 8.66 -0.13 -5.35
CA ASN A 424 8.72 0.63 -6.60
C ASN A 424 9.99 0.35 -7.43
N SER A 425 11.13 0.06 -6.80
CA SER A 425 12.41 -0.25 -7.47
C SER A 425 12.55 -1.71 -7.92
N VAL A 426 11.53 -2.55 -7.68
CA VAL A 426 11.64 -4.01 -7.79
C VAL A 426 10.79 -4.59 -8.93
N ASN A 427 11.47 -5.27 -9.86
CA ASN A 427 10.87 -6.01 -10.97
C ASN A 427 9.73 -6.93 -10.51
N SER A 428 8.56 -6.81 -11.15
CA SER A 428 7.36 -7.53 -10.72
C SER A 428 7.10 -8.81 -11.52
N THR A 429 6.95 -9.92 -10.80
CA THR A 429 6.18 -11.07 -11.32
C THR A 429 4.69 -10.75 -11.27
N LEU A 430 3.86 -11.51 -12.00
CA LEU A 430 2.40 -11.37 -11.90
C LEU A 430 1.90 -11.72 -10.49
N GLU A 431 2.45 -12.76 -9.85
CA GLU A 431 2.15 -13.10 -8.45
C GLU A 431 2.51 -11.96 -7.50
N GLY A 432 3.73 -11.41 -7.62
CA GLY A 432 4.18 -10.26 -6.83
C GLY A 432 3.27 -9.04 -7.02
N SER A 433 2.85 -8.75 -8.26
CA SER A 433 1.92 -7.65 -8.57
C SER A 433 0.54 -7.83 -7.94
N ILE A 434 0.01 -9.06 -7.94
CA ILE A 434 -1.30 -9.37 -7.35
C ILE A 434 -1.26 -9.27 -5.82
N GLN A 435 -0.16 -9.73 -5.20
CA GLN A 435 0.01 -9.68 -3.74
C GLN A 435 0.39 -8.29 -3.23
N GLU A 436 1.13 -7.49 -4.02
CA GLU A 436 1.32 -6.04 -3.85
C GLU A 436 -0.02 -5.31 -3.82
N TRP A 437 -0.86 -5.49 -4.84
CA TRP A 437 -2.19 -4.86 -4.92
C TRP A 437 -3.10 -5.27 -3.75
N ARG A 438 -2.95 -6.50 -3.25
CA ARG A 438 -3.63 -6.98 -2.03
C ARG A 438 -3.09 -6.32 -0.76
N ALA A 439 -1.78 -6.15 -0.63
CA ALA A 439 -1.17 -5.48 0.51
C ALA A 439 -1.61 -4.01 0.58
N LEU A 440 -1.51 -3.28 -0.54
CA LEU A 440 -2.05 -1.94 -0.75
C LEU A 440 -3.49 -1.84 -0.26
N LYS A 441 -4.40 -2.59 -0.89
CA LYS A 441 -5.83 -2.56 -0.58
C LYS A 441 -6.14 -2.93 0.88
N ASN A 442 -5.42 -3.89 1.47
CA ASN A 442 -5.61 -4.25 2.88
C ASN A 442 -5.15 -3.14 3.85
N ILE A 443 -4.18 -2.32 3.47
CA ILE A 443 -3.72 -1.15 4.25
C ILE A 443 -4.71 0.00 4.06
N ASP A 444 -5.08 0.34 2.82
CA ASP A 444 -6.01 1.44 2.55
C ASP A 444 -7.45 1.17 3.04
N GLU A 445 -7.87 -0.10 3.17
CA GLU A 445 -9.14 -0.49 3.82
C GLU A 445 -9.13 -0.32 5.37
N ARG A 446 -8.01 0.12 5.98
CA ARG A 446 -7.85 0.20 7.45
C ARG A 446 -7.19 1.47 7.96
N ASP A 447 -6.10 1.89 7.33
CA ASP A 447 -5.24 2.99 7.75
C ASP A 447 -5.83 4.34 7.32
N SER A 448 -7.07 4.60 7.75
CA SER A 448 -7.75 5.89 7.63
C SER A 448 -7.28 6.90 8.68
N SER A 449 -6.26 6.57 9.47
CA SER A 449 -5.92 7.25 10.73
C SER A 449 -4.47 7.77 10.83
N SER A 450 -3.59 7.45 9.88
CA SER A 450 -2.23 7.99 9.84
C SER A 450 -2.24 9.49 9.52
N VAL A 451 -2.33 10.32 10.56
CA VAL A 451 -2.25 11.79 10.52
C VAL A 451 -1.12 12.30 9.62
N ASP A 452 0.06 11.69 9.73
CA ASP A 452 1.24 12.07 8.94
C ASP A 452 1.09 11.82 7.43
N ALA A 453 0.29 10.82 7.01
CA ALA A 453 0.02 10.56 5.60
C ALA A 453 -1.12 11.44 5.05
N HIS A 454 -2.15 11.72 5.85
CA HIS A 454 -3.19 12.72 5.51
C HIS A 454 -2.58 14.11 5.28
N TYR A 455 -1.55 14.47 6.05
CA TYR A 455 -0.81 15.72 5.84
C TYR A 455 -0.01 15.72 4.51
N ILE A 456 0.59 14.59 4.12
CA ILE A 456 1.29 14.46 2.83
C ILE A 456 0.29 14.47 1.66
N GLU A 457 -0.88 13.84 1.80
CA GLU A 457 -1.97 13.92 0.81
C GLU A 457 -2.46 15.37 0.64
N TYR A 458 -2.65 16.10 1.75
CA TYR A 458 -2.94 17.54 1.72
C TYR A 458 -1.86 18.33 0.99
N LEU A 459 -0.58 18.09 1.28
CA LEU A 459 0.53 18.78 0.60
C LEU A 459 0.58 18.47 -0.90
N GLU A 460 0.36 17.23 -1.31
CA GLU A 460 0.25 16.91 -2.74
C GLU A 460 -0.92 17.66 -3.40
N ASP A 461 -2.10 17.65 -2.78
CA ASP A 461 -3.31 18.28 -3.32
C ASP A 461 -3.22 19.81 -3.36
N PHE A 462 -2.60 20.42 -2.34
CA PHE A 462 -2.30 21.86 -2.29
C PHE A 462 -1.30 22.28 -3.37
N ASN A 463 -0.28 21.45 -3.63
CA ASN A 463 0.66 21.69 -4.73
C ASN A 463 0.04 21.43 -6.12
N LYS A 464 -0.99 20.58 -6.23
CA LYS A 464 -1.83 20.46 -7.45
C LYS A 464 -2.65 21.75 -7.67
N ALA A 465 -3.25 22.31 -6.61
CA ALA A 465 -4.01 23.56 -6.69
C ALA A 465 -3.12 24.73 -7.17
N LYS A 466 -1.94 24.93 -6.55
CA LYS A 466 -0.98 25.97 -6.96
C LYS A 466 -0.51 25.84 -8.42
N LYS A 467 -0.49 24.63 -8.98
CA LYS A 467 -0.20 24.41 -10.42
C LYS A 467 -1.38 24.78 -11.32
N PHE A 468 -2.61 24.51 -10.90
CA PHE A 468 -3.80 24.99 -11.62
C PHE A 468 -3.93 26.53 -11.57
N ASP A 469 -3.60 27.17 -10.44
CA ASP A 469 -3.50 28.65 -10.37
C ASP A 469 -2.51 29.16 -11.44
N GLN A 470 -1.32 28.57 -11.50
CA GLN A 470 -0.28 28.92 -12.47
C GLN A 470 -0.73 28.69 -13.93
N GLU A 471 -1.37 27.56 -14.23
CA GLU A 471 -1.93 27.27 -15.57
C GLU A 471 -3.00 28.28 -15.98
N ILE A 472 -3.81 28.79 -15.04
CA ILE A 472 -4.78 29.86 -15.28
C ILE A 472 -4.09 31.21 -15.48
N CYS A 473 -3.10 31.56 -14.67
CA CYS A 473 -2.30 32.76 -14.88
C CYS A 473 -1.64 32.76 -16.27
N TYR A 474 -1.11 31.62 -16.73
CA TYR A 474 -0.60 31.49 -18.10
C TYR A 474 -1.69 31.58 -19.17
N ALA A 475 -2.86 30.94 -18.98
CA ALA A 475 -3.99 31.06 -19.91
C ALA A 475 -4.53 32.51 -20.02
N PHE A 476 -4.53 33.28 -18.93
CA PHE A 476 -4.81 34.71 -18.97
C PHE A 476 -3.69 35.50 -19.66
N ILE A 477 -2.41 35.22 -19.40
CA ILE A 477 -1.30 35.88 -20.10
C ILE A 477 -1.36 35.63 -21.61
N ASP A 478 -1.66 34.39 -22.04
CA ASP A 478 -1.92 34.06 -23.45
C ASP A 478 -3.04 34.96 -24.01
N LEU A 479 -4.19 35.02 -23.32
CA LEU A 479 -5.37 35.79 -23.73
C LEU A 479 -5.09 37.30 -23.82
N TRP A 480 -4.44 37.87 -22.81
CA TRP A 480 -4.04 39.29 -22.78
C TRP A 480 -2.98 39.61 -23.85
N SER A 481 -2.05 38.69 -24.11
CA SER A 481 -1.06 38.86 -25.19
C SER A 481 -1.72 38.92 -26.57
N GLU A 482 -2.76 38.11 -26.80
CA GLU A 482 -3.53 38.14 -28.05
C GLU A 482 -4.36 39.42 -28.19
N PHE A 483 -5.01 39.89 -27.12
CA PHE A 483 -5.65 41.20 -27.09
C PHE A 483 -4.67 42.36 -27.32
N SER A 484 -3.38 42.14 -27.04
CA SER A 484 -2.30 43.11 -27.23
C SER A 484 -1.56 42.97 -28.58
N GLU A 485 -1.86 41.95 -29.41
CA GLU A 485 -1.36 41.89 -30.79
C GLU A 485 -1.91 43.09 -31.59
N LYS A 486 -1.12 43.64 -32.52
CA LYS A 486 -1.58 44.75 -33.40
C LYS A 486 -2.79 44.39 -34.28
N PHE A 487 -3.05 43.10 -34.48
CA PHE A 487 -4.16 42.57 -35.27
C PHE A 487 -4.76 41.33 -34.58
N PRO A 488 -5.53 41.51 -33.49
CA PRO A 488 -6.01 40.40 -32.66
C PRO A 488 -6.91 39.42 -33.44
N LYS A 489 -6.63 38.13 -33.34
CA LYS A 489 -7.31 37.07 -34.10
C LYS A 489 -8.45 36.51 -33.25
N TYR A 490 -9.68 36.91 -33.56
CA TYR A 490 -10.90 36.46 -32.87
C TYR A 490 -10.94 34.95 -32.56
N LYS A 491 -10.49 34.09 -33.48
CA LYS A 491 -10.43 32.63 -33.25
C LYS A 491 -9.49 32.22 -32.10
N LYS A 492 -8.33 32.87 -31.94
CA LYS A 492 -7.43 32.66 -30.80
C LYS A 492 -8.10 33.17 -29.52
N ILE A 493 -8.59 34.42 -29.52
CA ILE A 493 -9.26 35.03 -28.35
C ILE A 493 -10.39 34.14 -27.84
N TYR A 494 -11.26 33.65 -28.73
CA TYR A 494 -12.34 32.74 -28.41
C TYR A 494 -11.85 31.41 -27.80
N TYR A 495 -10.79 30.82 -28.36
CA TYR A 495 -10.16 29.61 -27.82
C TYR A 495 -9.54 29.83 -26.42
N HIS A 496 -8.74 30.87 -26.23
CA HIS A 496 -8.11 31.17 -24.94
C HIS A 496 -9.15 31.59 -23.88
N SER A 497 -10.24 32.25 -24.28
CA SER A 497 -11.35 32.62 -23.39
C SER A 497 -12.12 31.38 -22.91
N ILE A 498 -12.48 30.44 -23.80
CA ILE A 498 -13.08 29.15 -23.42
C ILE A 498 -12.15 28.37 -22.50
N ARG A 499 -10.87 28.20 -22.89
CA ARG A 499 -9.87 27.49 -22.08
C ARG A 499 -9.74 28.10 -20.68
N SER A 500 -9.76 29.43 -20.55
CA SER A 500 -9.72 30.12 -19.26
C SER A 500 -10.99 29.86 -18.45
N SER A 501 -12.18 29.95 -19.05
CA SER A 501 -13.47 29.69 -18.40
C SER A 501 -13.59 28.24 -17.90
N ASP A 502 -13.14 27.27 -18.70
CA ASP A 502 -13.10 25.86 -18.32
C ASP A 502 -12.16 25.63 -17.13
N LEU A 503 -10.95 26.19 -17.18
CA LEU A 503 -9.96 26.06 -16.09
C LEU A 503 -10.46 26.71 -14.78
N LEU A 504 -11.02 27.93 -14.84
CA LEU A 504 -11.62 28.61 -13.69
C LEU A 504 -12.72 27.78 -13.01
N THR A 505 -13.61 27.20 -13.81
CA THR A 505 -14.71 26.37 -13.32
C THR A 505 -14.18 25.11 -12.63
N ASN A 506 -13.23 24.41 -13.27
CA ASN A 506 -12.57 23.23 -12.70
C ASN A 506 -11.80 23.56 -11.41
N LEU A 507 -11.17 24.74 -11.31
CA LEU A 507 -10.44 25.19 -10.14
C LEU A 507 -11.36 25.61 -8.98
N LYS A 508 -12.46 26.34 -9.21
CA LYS A 508 -13.46 26.62 -8.16
C LYS A 508 -14.04 25.31 -7.61
N GLU A 509 -14.37 24.36 -8.49
CA GLU A 509 -14.76 23.01 -8.07
C GLU A 509 -13.67 22.29 -7.26
N PHE A 510 -12.40 22.42 -7.64
CA PHE A 510 -11.28 21.80 -6.94
C PHE A 510 -11.09 22.41 -5.55
N TYR A 511 -11.10 23.73 -5.40
CA TYR A 511 -11.03 24.40 -4.10
C TYR A 511 -12.16 24.00 -3.16
N VAL A 512 -13.41 23.97 -3.64
CA VAL A 512 -14.55 23.49 -2.83
C VAL A 512 -14.34 22.05 -2.34
N LYS A 513 -13.76 21.17 -3.16
CA LYS A 513 -13.41 19.79 -2.79
C LYS A 513 -12.25 19.73 -1.79
N LEU A 514 -11.23 20.60 -1.92
CA LEU A 514 -10.11 20.65 -0.98
C LEU A 514 -10.52 21.22 0.37
N VAL A 515 -11.27 22.33 0.40
CA VAL A 515 -11.69 23.04 1.62
C VAL A 515 -12.74 22.26 2.43
N SER A 516 -13.54 21.43 1.76
CA SER A 516 -14.42 20.47 2.45
C SER A 516 -13.69 19.23 2.99
N LYS A 517 -12.53 18.87 2.42
CA LYS A 517 -11.68 17.74 2.87
C LYS A 517 -10.67 18.13 3.95
N TYR A 518 -10.05 19.30 3.86
CA TYR A 518 -8.92 19.74 4.69
C TYR A 518 -9.18 21.09 5.37
N LYS A 519 -8.84 21.18 6.65
CA LYS A 519 -9.01 22.40 7.48
C LYS A 519 -7.66 23.08 7.77
N HIS A 520 -6.95 23.50 6.73
CA HIS A 520 -5.64 24.18 6.85
C HIS A 520 -5.73 25.67 6.48
N PRO A 521 -5.24 26.61 7.32
CA PRO A 521 -5.35 28.05 7.06
C PRO A 521 -4.75 28.50 5.71
N GLU A 522 -3.58 27.98 5.33
CA GLU A 522 -2.91 28.28 4.04
C GLU A 522 -3.79 27.97 2.81
N LEU A 523 -4.67 26.96 2.90
CA LEU A 523 -5.61 26.60 1.84
C LEU A 523 -6.77 27.60 1.75
N TYR A 524 -7.24 28.09 2.89
CA TYR A 524 -8.25 29.16 2.90
C TYR A 524 -7.68 30.45 2.33
N ASP A 525 -6.44 30.83 2.66
CA ASP A 525 -5.81 32.04 2.09
C ASP A 525 -5.68 31.97 0.56
N LEU A 526 -5.23 30.82 0.04
CA LEU A 526 -5.12 30.60 -1.40
C LEU A 526 -6.50 30.70 -2.10
N TYR A 527 -7.53 30.10 -1.51
CA TYR A 527 -8.89 30.12 -2.06
C TYR A 527 -9.58 31.50 -1.92
N ILE A 528 -9.39 32.20 -0.80
CA ILE A 528 -9.86 33.58 -0.60
C ILE A 528 -9.21 34.49 -1.64
N SER A 529 -7.89 34.39 -1.83
CA SER A 529 -7.17 35.15 -2.85
C SER A 529 -7.68 34.87 -4.27
N PHE A 530 -8.06 33.63 -4.58
CA PHE A 530 -8.67 33.25 -5.85
C PHE A 530 -10.09 33.85 -6.01
N LEU A 531 -10.94 33.73 -4.99
CA LEU A 531 -12.30 34.32 -4.99
C LEU A 531 -12.26 35.85 -5.16
N GLU A 532 -11.41 36.55 -4.41
CA GLU A 532 -11.31 38.02 -4.43
C GLU A 532 -10.64 38.53 -5.71
N ASN A 533 -9.45 38.02 -6.06
CA ASN A 533 -8.61 38.63 -7.09
C ASN A 533 -8.84 38.08 -8.51
N ILE A 534 -9.42 36.87 -8.65
CA ILE A 534 -9.64 36.22 -9.95
C ILE A 534 -11.13 36.15 -10.32
N LEU A 535 -12.03 35.88 -9.37
CA LEU A 535 -13.47 35.77 -9.63
C LEU A 535 -14.29 37.01 -9.23
N GLY A 536 -13.80 37.84 -8.30
CA GLY A 536 -14.52 38.99 -7.75
C GLY A 536 -15.64 38.62 -6.78
N GLU A 537 -15.66 37.39 -6.26
CA GLU A 537 -16.73 36.83 -5.41
C GLU A 537 -16.51 37.19 -3.92
N ILE A 538 -16.49 38.50 -3.63
CA ILE A 538 -16.14 39.08 -2.32
C ILE A 538 -17.00 38.52 -1.17
N ASP A 539 -18.28 38.25 -1.40
CA ASP A 539 -19.16 37.69 -0.36
C ASP A 539 -18.80 36.23 0.00
N GLU A 540 -18.45 35.39 -0.99
CA GLU A 540 -17.97 34.03 -0.73
C GLU A 540 -16.62 34.06 -0.01
N ALA A 541 -15.71 34.96 -0.43
CA ALA A 541 -14.43 35.18 0.24
C ALA A 541 -14.61 35.61 1.71
N GLY A 542 -15.55 36.52 1.98
CA GLY A 542 -15.90 36.94 3.33
C GLY A 542 -16.45 35.83 4.22
N ILE A 543 -17.17 34.85 3.63
CA ILE A 543 -17.59 33.63 4.34
C ILE A 543 -16.39 32.73 4.63
N MET A 544 -15.52 32.48 3.65
CA MET A 544 -14.32 31.64 3.81
C MET A 544 -13.34 32.22 4.83
N ASN A 545 -13.18 33.55 4.89
CA ASN A 545 -12.35 34.23 5.87
C ASN A 545 -12.88 34.07 7.32
N ARG A 546 -14.21 34.11 7.52
CA ARG A 546 -14.84 33.77 8.81
C ARG A 546 -14.60 32.31 9.20
N LEU A 547 -14.64 31.38 8.25
CA LEU A 547 -14.33 29.97 8.49
C LEU A 547 -12.85 29.77 8.86
N LYS A 548 -11.92 30.47 8.20
CA LYS A 548 -10.50 30.52 8.58
C LYS A 548 -10.33 31.01 10.02
N GLY A 549 -10.97 32.12 10.39
CA GLY A 549 -10.92 32.65 11.76
C GLY A 549 -11.35 31.63 12.81
N ASN A 550 -12.46 30.92 12.57
CA ASN A 550 -12.92 29.84 13.45
C ASN A 550 -11.91 28.69 13.57
N ILE A 551 -11.21 28.33 12.49
CA ILE A 551 -10.17 27.29 12.49
C ILE A 551 -8.93 27.76 13.27
N ASN A 552 -8.47 29.00 13.04
CA ASN A 552 -7.33 29.56 13.79
C ASN A 552 -7.63 29.65 15.29
N HIS A 553 -8.88 29.93 15.70
CA HIS A 553 -9.31 29.83 17.10
C HIS A 553 -9.28 28.37 17.63
N GLN A 554 -9.68 27.38 16.83
CA GLN A 554 -9.62 25.96 17.24
C GLN A 554 -8.17 25.42 17.35
N VAL A 555 -7.29 25.83 16.43
CA VAL A 555 -5.87 25.43 16.43
C VAL A 555 -5.09 26.12 17.56
N SER A 556 -5.35 27.41 17.82
CA SER A 556 -4.75 28.11 18.97
C SER A 556 -5.24 27.56 20.31
N PHE A 557 -6.50 27.13 20.42
CA PHE A 557 -6.99 26.51 21.66
C PHE A 557 -6.40 25.12 21.91
N SER A 558 -6.20 24.29 20.87
CA SER A 558 -5.64 22.93 21.04
C SER A 558 -4.12 22.92 21.32
N THR A 559 -3.37 23.83 20.69
CA THR A 559 -1.91 23.98 20.90
C THR A 559 -1.51 24.46 22.29
N ILE A 560 -2.43 25.05 23.06
CA ILE A 560 -2.21 25.40 24.48
C ILE A 560 -2.15 24.13 25.37
N TYR A 561 -2.84 23.04 24.99
CA TYR A 561 -3.00 21.86 25.85
C TYR A 561 -2.18 20.61 25.45
N ASP A 562 -1.87 20.40 24.16
CA ASP A 562 -1.06 19.24 23.73
C ASP A 562 0.40 19.65 23.46
N THR A 563 1.31 19.29 24.37
CA THR A 563 2.75 19.61 24.30
C THR A 563 3.51 18.76 23.27
N LYS A 564 2.86 18.37 22.17
CA LYS A 564 3.43 17.56 21.11
C LYS A 564 3.55 18.38 19.83
N LEU A 565 4.78 18.77 19.49
CA LEU A 565 5.15 19.20 18.13
C LEU A 565 4.45 18.32 17.08
N THR A 566 3.50 18.91 16.38
CA THR A 566 2.77 18.35 15.24
C THR A 566 3.12 19.12 13.97
N SER A 567 2.93 18.46 12.84
CA SER A 567 3.06 19.06 11.50
C SER A 567 1.85 19.92 11.11
N TYR A 568 0.98 20.28 12.07
CA TYR A 568 -0.23 21.07 11.89
C TYR A 568 -0.14 22.46 12.56
N GLU A 569 0.94 22.74 13.29
CA GLU A 569 1.21 24.02 13.94
C GLU A 569 1.78 25.05 12.94
N GLU A 570 1.05 26.16 12.74
CA GLU A 570 1.40 27.30 11.86
C GLU A 570 2.70 28.06 12.26
N MET A 571 3.25 27.74 13.43
CA MET A 571 4.54 28.23 13.92
C MET A 571 5.73 27.35 13.52
N ASN A 572 5.49 26.11 13.10
CA ASN A 572 6.55 25.14 12.81
C ASN A 572 7.03 25.27 11.36
N GLY A 573 8.35 25.25 11.18
CA GLY A 573 8.96 24.99 9.88
C GLY A 573 8.73 23.53 9.50
N ILE A 574 8.37 23.28 8.24
CA ILE A 574 8.11 21.93 7.73
C ILE A 574 8.93 21.73 6.48
N ILE A 575 9.69 20.63 6.45
CA ILE A 575 10.46 20.17 5.29
C ILE A 575 10.07 18.72 5.03
N LEU A 576 9.71 18.41 3.78
CA LEU A 576 9.47 17.05 3.31
C LEU A 576 10.67 16.64 2.46
N ILE A 577 11.34 15.55 2.83
CA ILE A 577 12.52 15.02 2.13
C ILE A 577 12.20 13.63 1.57
N SER A 578 12.48 13.41 0.28
CA SER A 578 12.26 12.13 -0.38
C SER A 578 13.17 11.03 0.18
N ALA A 579 12.58 9.86 0.43
CA ALA A 579 13.27 8.61 0.73
C ALA A 579 13.15 7.57 -0.41
N ASN A 580 12.72 8.00 -1.60
CA ASN A 580 12.71 7.18 -2.81
C ASN A 580 14.13 7.04 -3.38
N GLU A 581 14.46 5.92 -4.04
CA GLU A 581 15.83 5.64 -4.49
C GLU A 581 16.40 6.68 -5.47
N ASP A 582 15.61 7.13 -6.45
CA ASP A 582 16.04 8.07 -7.50
C ASP A 582 16.21 9.52 -7.03
N SER A 583 15.73 9.86 -5.84
CA SER A 583 15.71 11.23 -5.29
C SER A 583 16.06 11.26 -3.79
N PHE A 584 16.82 10.27 -3.33
CA PHE A 584 17.04 10.05 -1.91
C PHE A 584 17.78 11.22 -1.24
N GLY A 585 17.13 11.88 -0.28
CA GLY A 585 17.67 13.04 0.42
C GLY A 585 17.32 14.39 -0.23
N VAL A 586 16.60 14.42 -1.35
CA VAL A 586 16.12 15.66 -1.99
C VAL A 586 14.92 16.23 -1.24
N ILE A 587 14.94 17.53 -0.96
CA ILE A 587 13.82 18.28 -0.38
C ILE A 587 12.71 18.43 -1.44
N THR A 588 11.55 17.82 -1.23
CA THR A 588 10.41 17.86 -2.16
C THR A 588 9.41 18.97 -1.84
N TYR A 589 9.35 19.43 -0.59
CA TYR A 589 8.52 20.55 -0.15
C TYR A 589 9.13 21.24 1.07
N VAL A 590 8.89 22.54 1.18
CA VAL A 590 9.25 23.40 2.31
C VAL A 590 8.12 24.42 2.50
N ASN A 591 7.77 24.76 3.74
CA ASN A 591 6.84 25.85 4.05
C ASN A 591 7.58 27.16 4.35
N ASP A 592 6.85 28.28 4.29
CA ASP A 592 7.39 29.62 4.49
C ASP A 592 8.15 29.77 5.81
N ARG A 593 7.71 29.07 6.88
CA ARG A 593 8.38 29.06 8.19
C ARG A 593 9.77 28.40 8.14
N ALA A 594 9.92 27.29 7.44
CA ALA A 594 11.21 26.63 7.25
C ALA A 594 12.12 27.43 6.30
N ALA A 595 11.57 28.05 5.25
CA ALA A 595 12.35 28.90 4.36
C ALA A 595 12.84 30.20 5.05
N GLN A 596 11.98 30.85 5.86
CA GLN A 596 12.35 31.96 6.74
C GLN A 596 13.46 31.57 7.73
N LEU A 597 13.40 30.36 8.30
CA LEU A 597 14.44 29.86 9.20
C LEU A 597 15.77 29.62 8.45
N LEU A 598 15.72 29.02 7.26
CA LEU A 598 16.90 28.74 6.42
C LEU A 598 17.37 29.95 5.56
N LYS A 599 16.78 31.14 5.77
CA LYS A 599 17.09 32.40 5.06
C LYS A 599 17.08 32.29 3.52
N GLY A 600 16.19 31.47 2.96
CA GLY A 600 15.99 31.31 1.51
C GLY A 600 14.53 31.46 1.09
N SER A 601 14.21 31.37 -0.20
CA SER A 601 12.83 31.17 -0.64
C SER A 601 12.47 29.68 -0.72
N ASN A 602 11.17 29.37 -0.79
CA ASN A 602 10.71 28.00 -0.99
C ASN A 602 11.24 27.37 -2.28
N ILE A 603 11.48 28.20 -3.32
CA ILE A 603 11.92 27.76 -4.64
C ILE A 603 13.43 27.43 -4.64
N ASP A 604 14.23 28.18 -3.89
CA ASP A 604 15.69 27.94 -3.79
C ASP A 604 16.01 26.68 -2.96
N ILE A 605 15.10 26.29 -2.07
CA ILE A 605 15.29 25.17 -1.14
C ILE A 605 14.67 23.88 -1.71
N ALA A 606 13.51 23.94 -2.35
CA ALA A 606 12.91 22.77 -2.99
C ALA A 606 13.75 22.27 -4.19
N GLY A 607 13.92 20.96 -4.30
CA GLY A 607 14.76 20.31 -5.30
C GLY A 607 16.24 20.20 -4.93
N THR A 608 16.68 20.78 -3.81
CA THR A 608 18.06 20.65 -3.31
C THR A 608 18.23 19.46 -2.36
N GLN A 609 19.48 19.05 -2.14
CA GLN A 609 19.82 17.94 -1.24
C GLN A 609 19.89 18.41 0.23
N LEU A 610 19.25 17.68 1.15
CA LEU A 610 19.21 18.00 2.58
C LEU A 610 20.61 18.14 3.20
N SER A 611 21.58 17.33 2.76
CA SER A 611 22.98 17.39 3.21
C SER A 611 23.68 18.72 2.93
N SER A 612 23.12 19.62 2.11
CA SER A 612 23.61 21.00 1.95
C SER A 612 23.27 21.92 3.13
N TYR A 613 22.20 21.62 3.87
CA TYR A 613 21.78 22.32 5.10
C TYR A 613 22.31 21.67 6.38
N ILE A 614 23.12 20.61 6.25
CA ILE A 614 23.84 20.01 7.38
C ILE A 614 25.21 20.70 7.47
N PRO A 615 25.65 21.17 8.65
CA PRO A 615 26.93 21.84 8.77
C PRO A 615 28.09 20.86 8.58
N SER A 616 29.14 21.32 7.91
CA SER A 616 30.41 20.60 7.77
C SER A 616 31.11 20.44 9.15
N PRO A 617 31.80 19.33 9.43
CA PRO A 617 32.03 18.15 8.57
C PRO A 617 30.86 17.14 8.53
N TYR A 618 29.82 17.32 9.34
CA TYR A 618 28.75 16.35 9.56
C TYR A 618 27.80 16.11 8.36
N ASN A 619 27.96 16.87 7.27
CA ASN A 619 27.29 16.62 6.00
C ASN A 619 27.88 15.42 5.22
N TYR A 620 29.13 15.05 5.49
CA TYR A 620 29.76 13.90 4.85
C TYR A 620 29.04 12.59 5.24
N ASN A 621 28.72 11.76 4.25
CA ASN A 621 27.92 10.52 4.35
C ASN A 621 26.54 10.64 5.03
N HIS A 622 26.03 11.86 5.26
CA HIS A 622 24.71 12.10 5.88
C HIS A 622 23.57 11.31 5.20
N ASP A 623 23.55 11.32 3.87
CA ASP A 623 22.47 10.69 3.09
C ASP A 623 22.60 9.16 3.06
N GLU A 624 23.80 8.62 3.30
CA GLU A 624 24.01 7.19 3.59
C GLU A 624 23.51 6.83 5.00
N HIS A 625 23.71 7.69 6.00
CA HIS A 625 23.14 7.50 7.33
C HIS A 625 21.59 7.53 7.30
N LEU A 626 20.97 8.43 6.53
CA LEU A 626 19.52 8.42 6.29
C LEU A 626 19.06 7.16 5.55
N ARG A 627 19.80 6.69 4.55
CA ARG A 627 19.49 5.45 3.81
C ARG A 627 19.55 4.23 4.71
N ASN A 628 20.57 4.13 5.54
CA ASN A 628 20.69 3.08 6.55
C ASN A 628 19.56 3.16 7.59
N LEU A 629 19.13 4.37 7.99
CA LEU A 629 17.98 4.53 8.89
C LEU A 629 16.65 4.08 8.24
N TYR A 630 16.40 4.41 6.97
CA TYR A 630 15.23 3.95 6.22
C TYR A 630 15.19 2.42 6.07
N ILE A 631 16.32 1.79 5.72
CA ILE A 631 16.43 0.33 5.60
C ILE A 631 16.17 -0.35 6.96
N ASN A 632 16.86 0.14 8.01
CA ASN A 632 16.86 -0.44 9.36
C ASN A 632 15.66 0.00 10.23
N TYR A 633 14.71 0.76 9.69
CA TYR A 633 13.53 1.24 10.42
C TYR A 633 12.70 0.05 10.93
N THR A 634 12.54 -0.08 12.25
CA THR A 634 11.96 -1.25 12.94
C THR A 634 10.74 -0.95 13.80
N SER A 635 10.53 0.31 14.16
CA SER A 635 9.41 0.80 14.97
C SER A 635 9.24 2.31 14.80
N GLU A 636 8.21 2.91 15.42
CA GLU A 636 7.87 4.34 15.36
C GLU A 636 8.87 5.26 16.12
N GLU A 637 10.18 5.08 15.90
CA GLU A 637 11.24 5.90 16.49
C GLU A 637 11.24 7.31 15.88
N VAL A 638 10.48 8.19 16.52
CA VAL A 638 10.61 9.64 16.39
C VAL A 638 12.03 10.07 16.75
N LEU A 639 12.80 10.57 15.79
CA LEU A 639 14.16 11.03 16.07
C LEU A 639 14.10 12.26 17.00
N LYS A 640 14.90 12.23 18.08
CA LYS A 640 14.68 13.02 19.30
C LYS A 640 14.47 14.51 19.05
N ARG A 641 13.45 15.05 19.74
CA ARG A 641 13.31 16.48 20.05
C ARG A 641 14.52 16.98 20.82
N GLY A 642 15.19 18.00 20.30
CA GLY A 642 16.27 18.72 20.97
C GLY A 642 16.82 19.84 20.09
N PRO A 643 17.66 20.73 20.65
CA PRO A 643 18.32 21.77 19.86
C PRO A 643 19.30 21.13 18.88
N PHE A 644 19.18 21.50 17.62
CA PHE A 644 19.99 21.05 16.50
C PHE A 644 20.38 22.26 15.66
N PHE A 645 21.38 22.09 14.80
CA PHE A 645 21.96 23.18 14.01
C PHE A 645 21.86 22.84 12.54
N LEU A 646 21.17 23.69 11.78
CA LEU A 646 21.14 23.64 10.34
C LEU A 646 21.98 24.79 9.79
N GLN A 647 22.65 24.55 8.68
CA GLN A 647 23.29 25.59 7.88
C GLN A 647 22.23 26.26 7.00
N ASN A 648 22.13 27.59 7.03
CA ASN A 648 21.25 28.35 6.16
C ASN A 648 21.87 28.53 4.74
N THR A 649 21.10 29.08 3.80
CA THR A 649 21.53 29.34 2.41
C THR A 649 22.79 30.21 2.29
N LEU A 650 23.09 31.02 3.32
CA LEU A 650 24.25 31.92 3.38
C LEU A 650 25.48 31.26 4.03
N GLY A 651 25.37 30.02 4.51
CA GLY A 651 26.46 29.28 5.13
C GLY A 651 26.59 29.41 6.65
N TYR A 652 25.73 30.20 7.32
CA TYR A 652 25.74 30.34 8.78
C TYR A 652 24.84 29.32 9.46
N LEU A 653 25.04 29.12 10.76
CA LEU A 653 24.26 28.22 11.60
C LEU A 653 22.98 28.88 12.12
N GLU A 654 21.90 28.11 12.21
CA GLU A 654 20.64 28.47 12.86
C GLU A 654 20.32 27.40 13.93
N GLU A 655 20.08 27.81 15.18
CA GLU A 655 19.65 26.90 16.26
C GLU A 655 18.13 26.66 16.18
N CYS A 656 17.73 25.40 16.04
CA CYS A 656 16.33 25.00 15.94
C CYS A 656 16.01 23.73 16.73
N GLY A 657 14.80 23.64 17.29
CA GLY A 657 14.26 22.39 17.81
C GLY A 657 13.85 21.48 16.65
N PHE A 658 14.45 20.29 16.58
CA PHE A 658 14.33 19.38 15.42
C PHE A 658 13.48 18.15 15.74
N LEU A 659 12.77 17.61 14.74
CA LEU A 659 11.93 16.42 14.83
C LEU A 659 11.88 15.75 13.45
N ILE A 660 12.30 14.49 13.32
CA ILE A 660 12.03 13.68 12.11
C ILE A 660 11.01 12.59 12.44
N LYS A 661 10.02 12.45 11.55
CA LYS A 661 9.25 11.21 11.37
C LYS A 661 9.54 10.63 9.99
N LEU A 662 9.47 9.31 9.85
CA LEU A 662 9.36 8.64 8.55
C LEU A 662 7.88 8.34 8.28
N ALA A 663 7.38 8.74 7.12
CA ALA A 663 6.02 8.55 6.67
C ALA A 663 5.99 8.04 5.22
N ALA A 664 4.84 7.55 4.76
CA ALA A 664 4.66 7.03 3.41
C ALA A 664 3.28 7.37 2.86
N PHE A 665 3.21 7.71 1.57
CA PHE A 665 1.97 8.06 0.87
C PHE A 665 2.09 7.65 -0.61
N HIS A 666 1.04 7.06 -1.19
CA HIS A 666 1.00 6.56 -2.58
C HIS A 666 2.30 5.85 -3.05
N ASN A 667 2.76 4.84 -2.29
CA ASN A 667 4.02 4.10 -2.48
C ASN A 667 5.33 4.92 -2.41
N ASN A 668 5.29 6.23 -2.14
CA ASN A 668 6.48 7.05 -1.90
C ASN A 668 6.76 7.16 -0.40
N ALA A 669 8.04 7.13 -0.01
CA ALA A 669 8.47 7.36 1.37
C ALA A 669 9.07 8.74 1.53
N TYR A 670 8.81 9.37 2.68
CA TYR A 670 9.26 10.72 2.99
C TYR A 670 9.72 10.83 4.45
N PHE A 671 10.85 11.50 4.67
CA PHE A 671 11.16 12.05 5.99
C PHE A 671 10.40 13.37 6.13
N LEU A 672 9.49 13.43 7.09
CA LEU A 672 8.78 14.63 7.50
C LEU A 672 9.56 15.27 8.64
N ALA A 673 10.32 16.32 8.32
CA ALA A 673 11.09 17.09 9.30
C ALA A 673 10.27 18.30 9.75
N THR A 674 10.13 18.46 11.07
CA THR A 674 9.47 19.59 11.72
C THR A 674 10.52 20.38 12.51
N LEU A 675 10.57 21.69 12.27
CA LEU A 675 11.55 22.64 12.78
C LEU A 675 10.85 23.67 13.67
N THR A 676 11.50 24.06 14.77
CA THR A 676 11.09 25.22 15.58
C THR A 676 12.26 26.16 15.77
N LYS A 677 12.09 27.45 15.47
CA LYS A 677 13.16 28.44 15.71
C LYS A 677 13.37 28.60 17.22
N ARG A 678 14.62 28.49 17.71
CA ARG A 678 14.91 28.80 19.12
C ARG A 678 14.97 30.32 19.31
N THR A 679 14.35 30.83 20.37
CA THR A 679 14.30 32.27 20.69
C THR A 679 15.43 32.65 21.65
N THR A 680 16.67 32.54 21.18
CA THR A 680 17.90 32.81 21.95
C THR A 680 18.78 33.82 21.24
N ASN A 681 19.34 34.79 21.98
CA ASN A 681 20.24 35.82 21.43
C ASN A 681 21.71 35.36 21.32
N ARG A 682 22.06 34.27 22.02
CA ARG A 682 23.39 33.66 22.00
C ARG A 682 23.85 33.30 20.60
N GLN A 683 25.16 33.34 20.42
CA GLN A 683 25.86 33.00 19.18
C GLN A 683 26.59 31.67 19.38
N LEU A 684 26.89 30.96 18.29
CA LEU A 684 27.54 29.65 18.37
C LEU A 684 28.57 29.47 17.25
N ALA A 685 29.69 28.83 17.58
CA ALA A 685 30.62 28.22 16.63
C ALA A 685 30.65 26.71 16.79
N LEU A 686 30.62 25.97 15.68
CA LEU A 686 31.04 24.57 15.62
C LEU A 686 32.56 24.54 15.46
N ILE A 687 33.24 23.73 16.27
CA ILE A 687 34.69 23.72 16.38
C ILE A 687 35.27 22.30 16.35
N SER A 688 36.58 22.19 16.09
CA SER A 688 37.37 21.00 16.35
C SER A 688 37.81 20.91 17.83
N GLU A 689 38.45 19.81 18.22
CA GLU A 689 39.02 19.64 19.58
C GLU A 689 40.15 20.66 19.84
N GLU A 690 40.91 21.03 18.81
CA GLU A 690 41.97 22.04 18.81
C GLU A 690 41.44 23.48 18.68
N GLY A 691 40.13 23.66 18.48
CA GLY A 691 39.50 24.98 18.38
C GLY A 691 39.47 25.61 16.99
N VAL A 692 39.65 24.84 15.92
CA VAL A 692 39.46 25.30 14.54
C VAL A 692 37.96 25.45 14.24
N VAL A 693 37.53 26.59 13.71
CA VAL A 693 36.11 26.88 13.46
C VAL A 693 35.61 26.23 12.17
N TYR A 694 34.63 25.33 12.25
CA TYR A 694 34.01 24.71 11.08
C TYR A 694 32.89 25.56 10.46
N ASN A 695 32.05 26.20 11.27
CA ASN A 695 30.94 27.08 10.88
C ASN A 695 30.49 27.92 12.10
N THR A 696 29.82 29.06 11.89
CA THR A 696 29.28 29.91 12.97
C THR A 696 27.86 30.41 12.69
N THR A 697 27.17 30.90 13.72
CA THR A 697 26.05 31.85 13.55
C THR A 697 26.54 33.17 12.94
N ASP A 698 25.63 34.01 12.44
CA ASP A 698 25.95 35.19 11.63
C ASP A 698 26.63 36.33 12.41
N LEU A 699 26.25 36.59 13.65
CA LEU A 699 26.87 37.65 14.47
C LEU A 699 28.10 37.19 15.27
N PHE A 700 28.42 35.88 15.31
CA PHE A 700 29.56 35.36 16.08
C PHE A 700 30.91 36.02 15.71
N PRO A 701 31.28 36.18 14.41
CA PRO A 701 32.54 36.84 14.03
C PRO A 701 32.62 38.29 14.53
N HIS A 702 31.49 39.00 14.54
CA HIS A 702 31.43 40.39 14.97
C HIS A 702 31.70 40.54 16.48
N PHE A 703 31.12 39.67 17.30
CA PHE A 703 31.33 39.69 18.76
C PHE A 703 32.75 39.29 19.17
N ILE A 704 33.36 38.27 18.53
CA ILE A 704 34.79 37.97 18.72
C ILE A 704 35.72 39.00 18.06
N GLY A 705 35.14 40.05 17.47
CA GLY A 705 35.87 41.20 16.98
C GLY A 705 36.58 41.04 15.63
N ALA A 706 36.33 39.95 14.91
CA ALA A 706 36.92 39.68 13.60
C ALA A 706 36.63 40.78 12.57
N THR A 707 37.50 40.90 11.56
CA THR A 707 37.36 41.84 10.44
C THR A 707 36.60 41.25 9.24
N THR A 708 36.44 39.93 9.20
CA THR A 708 35.74 39.19 8.14
C THR A 708 34.43 38.61 8.65
N ASN A 709 33.40 38.59 7.78
CA ASN A 709 32.10 37.99 8.11
C ASN A 709 32.15 36.45 8.21
N SER A 710 33.27 35.82 7.82
CA SER A 710 33.52 34.40 8.04
C SER A 710 34.91 34.21 8.64
N ILE A 711 34.98 33.30 9.61
CA ILE A 711 36.20 32.87 10.31
C ILE A 711 36.42 31.35 10.14
N ARG A 712 35.77 30.74 9.15
CA ARG A 712 35.85 29.30 8.89
C ARG A 712 37.29 28.89 8.56
N ASN A 713 37.71 27.78 9.16
CA ASN A 713 39.07 27.20 9.13
C ASN A 713 40.17 28.03 9.84
N TYR A 714 39.82 29.08 10.60
CA TYR A 714 40.73 29.76 11.52
C TYR A 714 40.62 29.17 12.94
N CYS A 715 41.60 29.41 13.81
CA CYS A 715 41.51 29.01 15.22
C CYS A 715 40.88 30.14 16.05
N ILE A 716 40.11 29.82 17.09
CA ILE A 716 39.51 30.85 17.96
C ILE A 716 40.58 31.62 18.77
N SER A 717 41.73 31.00 19.04
CA SER A 717 42.90 31.66 19.65
C SER A 717 43.37 32.91 18.89
N ASP A 718 43.15 32.93 17.57
CA ASP A 718 43.62 33.99 16.68
C ASP A 718 42.82 35.29 16.87
N PHE A 719 41.59 35.16 17.37
CA PHE A 719 40.68 36.27 17.67
C PHE A 719 40.59 36.59 19.17
N ILE A 720 40.87 35.61 20.03
CA ILE A 720 40.80 35.73 21.50
C ILE A 720 42.16 35.32 22.10
N PRO A 721 43.12 36.26 22.22
CA PRO A 721 44.47 35.95 22.66
C PRO A 721 44.51 35.31 24.05
N GLY A 722 45.21 34.18 24.16
CA GLY A 722 45.30 33.40 25.41
C GLY A 722 44.12 32.43 25.66
N LEU A 723 43.17 32.31 24.73
CA LEU A 723 42.18 31.25 24.77
C LEU A 723 42.78 29.92 24.27
N ASP A 724 42.85 28.93 25.15
CA ASP A 724 43.12 27.53 24.82
C ASP A 724 41.87 26.71 25.13
N ILE A 725 41.28 26.10 24.10
CA ILE A 725 40.03 25.32 24.23
C ILE A 725 40.28 24.00 24.96
N SER A 726 41.49 23.43 24.91
CA SER A 726 41.82 22.23 25.69
C SER A 726 41.87 22.49 27.21
N GLN A 727 42.03 23.76 27.60
CA GLN A 727 42.01 24.22 29.00
C GLN A 727 40.63 24.74 29.43
N MET A 728 39.68 24.92 28.50
CA MET A 728 38.30 25.25 28.84
C MET A 728 37.59 24.04 29.44
N LYS A 729 37.13 24.17 30.68
CA LYS A 729 36.23 23.18 31.26
C LYS A 729 34.87 23.21 30.55
N LEU A 730 34.32 22.03 30.32
CA LEU A 730 33.00 21.85 29.73
C LEU A 730 31.91 22.46 30.62
N TYR A 731 30.96 23.16 29.99
CA TYR A 731 29.79 23.82 30.60
C TYR A 731 30.09 24.96 31.61
N GLU A 732 31.34 25.25 31.97
CA GLU A 732 31.69 26.42 32.79
C GLU A 732 31.89 27.69 31.93
N PRO A 733 31.28 28.84 32.29
CA PRO A 733 31.36 30.07 31.50
C PRO A 733 32.66 30.86 31.76
N LEU A 734 33.59 30.85 30.80
CA LEU A 734 34.74 31.73 30.80
C LEU A 734 34.32 33.16 30.42
N ILE A 735 34.62 34.14 31.28
CA ILE A 735 34.29 35.55 31.01
C ILE A 735 35.43 36.21 30.25
N VAL A 736 35.12 36.81 29.10
CA VAL A 736 36.06 37.59 28.28
C VAL A 736 35.49 38.99 28.10
N GLN A 737 36.35 40.02 28.06
CA GLN A 737 35.93 41.38 27.71
C GLN A 737 36.58 41.80 26.40
N GLN A 738 35.76 42.07 25.38
CA GLN A 738 36.20 42.27 24.00
C GLN A 738 35.50 43.48 23.39
N LYS A 739 36.29 44.42 22.84
CA LYS A 739 35.82 45.75 22.38
C LYS A 739 34.92 46.48 23.40
N GLY A 740 35.18 46.28 24.70
CA GLY A 740 34.42 46.82 25.83
C GLY A 740 33.20 45.97 26.26
N ILE A 741 32.68 45.12 25.38
CA ILE A 741 31.54 44.23 25.66
C ILE A 741 32.02 43.05 26.54
N LYS A 742 31.20 42.67 27.52
CA LYS A 742 31.41 41.53 28.41
C LYS A 742 30.71 40.31 27.83
N LEU A 743 31.48 39.28 27.51
CA LEU A 743 31.03 38.04 26.89
C LEU A 743 31.26 36.87 27.85
N ALA A 744 30.42 35.84 27.81
CA ALA A 744 30.74 34.53 28.33
C ALA A 744 30.92 33.55 27.17
N LEU A 745 32.01 32.79 27.22
CA LEU A 745 32.29 31.67 26.33
C LEU A 745 32.03 30.37 27.10
N VAL A 746 31.18 29.49 26.56
CA VAL A 746 30.89 28.17 27.15
C VAL A 746 31.25 27.09 26.15
N HIS A 747 32.23 26.26 26.49
CA HIS A 747 32.58 25.07 25.70
C HIS A 747 31.61 23.94 26.04
N ILE A 748 30.94 23.41 25.03
CA ILE A 748 29.95 22.34 25.16
C ILE A 748 30.31 21.21 24.19
N ILE A 749 30.28 19.98 24.70
CA ILE A 749 30.28 18.77 23.85
C ILE A 749 28.84 18.23 23.78
N LYS A 750 28.48 17.73 22.61
CA LYS A 750 27.21 17.01 22.38
C LYS A 750 27.47 15.71 21.65
N GLU A 751 27.16 14.60 22.31
CA GLU A 751 27.29 13.26 21.73
C GLU A 751 26.08 12.93 20.84
N LEU A 752 26.34 12.55 19.58
CA LEU A 752 25.36 12.04 18.62
C LEU A 752 25.72 10.61 18.21
N ARG A 753 25.34 9.63 19.05
CA ARG A 753 25.62 8.19 18.93
C ARG A 753 27.12 7.85 19.00
N THR A 754 27.87 8.17 17.96
CA THR A 754 29.30 7.83 17.78
C THR A 754 30.15 9.03 17.36
N THR A 755 29.55 10.21 17.17
CA THR A 755 30.27 11.47 16.91
C THR A 755 30.10 12.41 18.10
N THR A 756 31.21 13.03 18.52
CA THR A 756 31.21 14.20 19.39
C THR A 756 31.06 15.46 18.53
N ILE A 757 30.23 16.40 18.98
CA ILE A 757 30.17 17.74 18.40
C ILE A 757 30.65 18.73 19.45
N HIS A 758 31.76 19.40 19.15
CA HIS A 758 32.33 20.45 19.98
C HIS A 758 31.76 21.80 19.54
N MET A 759 31.28 22.58 20.51
CA MET A 759 30.57 23.83 20.29
C MET A 759 31.09 24.90 21.27
N LEU A 760 31.30 26.11 20.78
CA LEU A 760 31.53 27.27 21.64
C LEU A 760 30.30 28.19 21.58
N LEU A 761 29.56 28.28 22.68
CA LEU A 761 28.55 29.33 22.85
C LEU A 761 29.25 30.64 23.18
N LEU A 762 28.81 31.72 22.56
CA LEU A 762 29.15 33.09 22.89
C LEU A 762 27.88 33.80 23.34
N ILE A 763 27.88 34.25 24.59
CA ILE A 763 26.70 34.78 25.27
C ILE A 763 26.99 36.21 25.71
N HIS A 764 26.10 37.13 25.34
CA HIS A 764 26.21 38.57 25.64
C HIS A 764 25.05 39.13 26.49
N ASP A 765 24.01 38.33 26.77
CA ASP A 765 22.92 38.74 27.67
C ASP A 765 23.34 38.48 29.13
N GLU A 766 23.42 39.53 29.95
CA GLU A 766 23.77 39.42 31.37
C GLU A 766 22.86 38.48 32.16
N LYS A 767 21.62 38.25 31.73
CA LYS A 767 20.71 37.28 32.34
C LYS A 767 21.15 35.84 32.06
N GLU A 768 21.43 35.52 30.80
CA GLU A 768 21.91 34.19 30.41
C GLU A 768 23.30 33.92 31.01
N ILE A 769 24.19 34.92 31.05
CA ILE A 769 25.50 34.84 31.72
C ILE A 769 25.36 34.54 33.22
N LYS A 770 24.36 35.08 33.92
CA LYS A 770 24.10 34.74 35.34
C LYS A 770 23.64 33.30 35.51
N ILE A 771 22.71 32.83 34.68
CA ILE A 771 22.17 31.48 34.75
C ILE A 771 23.28 30.43 34.56
N TRP A 772 24.15 30.59 33.56
CA TRP A 772 25.32 29.70 33.37
C TRP A 772 26.30 29.72 34.56
N LYS A 773 26.49 30.87 35.21
CA LYS A 773 27.34 30.97 36.41
C LYS A 773 26.73 30.33 37.65
N GLU A 774 25.40 30.29 37.74
CA GLU A 774 24.66 29.65 38.81
C GLU A 774 24.58 28.11 38.65
N GLY A 775 25.22 27.56 37.59
CA GLY A 775 25.29 26.12 37.34
C GLY A 775 23.96 25.48 36.95
N GLN A 776 22.95 26.29 36.62
CA GLN A 776 21.63 25.79 36.24
C GLN A 776 21.61 25.51 34.73
N ASP A 777 21.46 24.24 34.37
CA ASP A 777 21.38 23.79 32.98
C ASP A 777 20.18 24.42 32.26
N ILE A 778 20.45 25.29 31.28
CA ILE A 778 19.41 26.07 30.59
C ILE A 778 18.46 25.17 29.77
N ASP A 779 18.96 24.06 29.20
CA ASP A 779 18.13 23.10 28.48
C ASP A 779 17.16 22.37 29.45
N GLN A 780 17.50 22.27 30.74
CA GLN A 780 16.57 21.85 31.80
C GLN A 780 15.66 22.99 32.28
N ILE A 781 16.14 24.23 32.40
CA ILE A 781 15.32 25.36 32.87
C ILE A 781 14.17 25.70 31.92
N GLU A 782 14.41 25.75 30.60
CA GLU A 782 13.32 26.00 29.62
C GLU A 782 12.28 24.86 29.65
N TYR A 783 12.73 23.63 29.86
CA TYR A 783 11.88 22.46 30.02
C TYR A 783 11.04 22.54 31.31
N PHE A 784 11.66 22.81 32.46
CA PHE A 784 10.96 22.93 33.75
C PHE A 784 10.02 24.16 33.82
N LYS A 785 10.38 25.31 33.24
CA LYS A 785 9.49 26.49 33.22
C LYS A 785 8.20 26.24 32.44
N LYS A 786 8.26 25.56 31.29
CA LYS A 786 7.04 25.14 30.56
C LYS A 786 6.20 24.12 31.35
N ILE A 787 6.83 23.30 32.20
CA ILE A 787 6.15 22.32 33.07
C ILE A 787 5.58 22.98 34.35
N GLN A 788 6.16 24.07 34.86
CA GLN A 788 5.62 24.80 36.03
C GLN A 788 4.42 25.68 35.68
N VAL A 789 4.48 26.48 34.61
CA VAL A 789 3.34 27.32 34.18
C VAL A 789 2.09 26.45 33.95
N SER A 790 2.26 25.33 33.24
CA SER A 790 1.19 24.34 33.00
C SER A 790 0.81 23.47 34.22
N ARG A 791 1.38 23.75 35.40
CA ARG A 791 1.00 23.19 36.71
C ARG A 791 0.30 24.21 37.60
N GLU A 792 0.77 25.45 37.62
CA GLU A 792 0.18 26.53 38.43
C GLU A 792 -1.22 26.90 37.91
N GLU A 793 -1.41 26.96 36.59
CA GLU A 793 -2.74 27.11 35.96
C GLU A 793 -3.69 25.93 36.26
N LYS A 794 -3.15 24.75 36.57
CA LYS A 794 -3.95 23.54 36.90
C LYS A 794 -4.32 23.40 38.37
N MET A 795 -3.85 24.29 39.24
CA MET A 795 -4.33 24.36 40.64
C MET A 795 -5.53 25.32 40.80
N GLY A 796 -6.03 25.93 39.72
CA GLY A 796 -7.20 26.81 39.73
C GLY A 796 -8.58 26.11 39.74
N GLN A 797 -8.64 24.78 39.64
CA GLN A 797 -9.90 24.02 39.62
C GLN A 797 -9.78 22.70 40.40
N GLU A 798 -10.20 22.70 41.67
CA GLU A 798 -10.33 21.46 42.45
C GLU A 798 -11.65 20.74 42.16
N LEU A 799 -11.56 19.44 41.85
CA LEU A 799 -12.65 18.47 41.95
C LEU A 799 -12.11 17.22 42.67
N PRO A 800 -12.76 16.72 43.73
CA PRO A 800 -12.10 15.85 44.70
C PRO A 800 -12.10 14.37 44.29
N LEU A 801 -10.92 13.74 44.25
CA LEU A 801 -10.78 12.29 44.32
C LEU A 801 -10.31 11.86 45.72
N LYS A 802 -11.02 10.88 46.29
CA LYS A 802 -10.64 10.23 47.56
C LYS A 802 -9.55 9.17 47.35
N HIS A 803 -8.90 8.80 48.45
CA HIS A 803 -7.89 7.73 48.59
C HIS A 803 -6.53 7.97 47.93
N LEU A 804 -5.64 8.62 48.68
CA LEU A 804 -4.47 7.89 49.18
C LEU A 804 -4.08 8.37 50.60
N GLN A 805 -4.00 7.44 51.55
CA GLN A 805 -3.25 7.61 52.80
C GLN A 805 -1.81 7.10 52.50
N HIS A 806 -0.72 7.53 53.15
CA HIS A 806 -0.56 7.77 54.58
C HIS A 806 0.80 8.46 54.86
N SER A 807 0.89 9.29 55.92
CA SER A 807 2.12 9.96 56.43
C SER A 807 2.77 11.01 55.49
N ILE A 808 3.52 12.04 55.95
CA ILE A 808 3.99 12.44 57.30
C ILE A 808 3.47 13.85 57.67
N THR A 809 3.34 14.13 58.97
CA THR A 809 2.76 15.36 59.55
C THR A 809 3.81 16.45 59.85
N PHE A 810 3.49 17.75 59.76
CA PHE A 810 3.58 18.73 60.88
C PHE A 810 2.98 20.13 60.58
N ARG A 811 2.62 20.84 61.68
CA ARG A 811 1.91 22.15 61.86
C ARG A 811 2.48 23.34 61.04
N PHE A 812 1.79 24.45 60.76
CA PHE A 812 0.76 25.27 61.48
C PHE A 812 -0.33 25.77 60.50
N GLN A 813 -1.60 26.12 60.81
CA GLN A 813 -2.35 26.54 62.02
C GLN A 813 -2.24 28.04 62.43
N LYS A 814 -3.14 28.93 61.94
CA LYS A 814 -4.01 29.81 62.80
C LYS A 814 -5.12 30.61 62.06
N PHE A 815 -6.39 30.40 62.45
CA PHE A 815 -7.57 31.32 62.49
C PHE A 815 -8.12 31.91 61.15
N ILE A 816 -9.44 31.90 60.84
CA ILE A 816 -10.65 32.47 61.51
C ILE A 816 -10.65 34.02 61.42
N THR A 817 -11.65 34.75 60.91
CA THR A 817 -13.09 34.49 60.55
C THR A 817 -13.35 34.97 59.09
N SER A 818 -14.53 35.12 58.45
CA SER A 818 -15.99 35.00 58.76
C SER A 818 -16.81 34.94 57.46
N GLU A 819 -18.07 34.49 57.53
CA GLU A 819 -19.05 34.54 56.41
C GLU A 819 -19.66 35.93 56.21
N ASN A 820 -19.91 36.33 54.95
CA ASN A 820 -21.20 36.83 54.41
C ASN A 820 -21.03 37.62 53.09
N ASN A 821 -21.58 37.09 51.98
CA ASN A 821 -22.34 37.83 50.94
C ASN A 821 -22.53 36.98 49.66
N GLN A 822 -23.38 35.94 49.72
CA GLN A 822 -23.92 35.33 48.49
C GLN A 822 -25.03 36.22 47.92
N ARG A 823 -24.74 37.05 46.90
CA ARG A 823 -25.81 37.73 46.14
C ARG A 823 -25.49 38.23 44.73
N GLU A 824 -24.76 37.48 43.91
CA GLU A 824 -24.56 37.88 42.49
C GLU A 824 -24.60 36.75 41.43
N GLU A 825 -24.23 35.50 41.77
CA GLU A 825 -24.18 34.36 40.82
C GLU A 825 -25.52 34.04 40.14
N SER A 826 -26.66 34.43 40.72
CA SER A 826 -28.00 34.12 40.22
C SER A 826 -28.41 34.84 38.92
N LYS A 827 -27.53 35.66 38.31
CA LYS A 827 -27.79 36.32 37.01
C LYS A 827 -27.06 35.67 35.82
N GLU A 828 -26.05 34.83 36.04
CA GLU A 828 -25.24 34.28 34.95
C GLU A 828 -25.78 32.93 34.43
N ILE A 829 -26.38 32.14 35.34
CA ILE A 829 -27.07 30.88 35.00
C ILE A 829 -28.30 31.13 34.11
N GLU A 830 -28.97 32.28 34.25
CA GLU A 830 -30.13 32.66 33.43
C GLU A 830 -29.73 33.05 31.99
N ARG A 831 -28.60 33.78 31.83
CA ARG A 831 -28.00 34.03 30.50
C ARG A 831 -27.62 32.73 29.79
N HIS A 832 -27.06 31.77 30.51
CA HIS A 832 -26.71 30.45 29.93
C HIS A 832 -27.92 29.59 29.56
N ARG A 833 -29.13 29.87 30.06
CA ARG A 833 -30.36 29.24 29.56
C ARG A 833 -30.86 29.91 28.28
N LEU A 834 -30.97 31.24 28.27
CA LEU A 834 -31.45 31.99 27.10
C LEU A 834 -30.61 31.73 25.82
N LEU A 835 -29.27 31.66 25.93
CA LEU A 835 -28.39 31.30 24.82
C LEU A 835 -28.60 29.86 24.28
N ASN A 836 -29.09 28.95 25.13
CA ASN A 836 -29.39 27.56 24.76
C ASN A 836 -30.84 27.34 24.25
N GLU A 837 -31.67 28.38 24.27
CA GLU A 837 -33.01 28.38 23.66
C GLU A 837 -32.99 29.07 22.29
N VAL A 838 -32.31 30.22 22.17
CA VAL A 838 -32.08 30.89 20.87
C VAL A 838 -31.38 29.97 19.85
N SER A 839 -30.40 29.17 20.30
CA SER A 839 -29.73 28.17 19.45
C SER A 839 -30.60 26.98 19.05
N LYS A 840 -31.75 26.75 19.72
CA LYS A 840 -32.71 25.69 19.38
C LYS A 840 -33.84 26.15 18.47
N GLU A 841 -34.17 27.45 18.47
CA GLU A 841 -35.10 28.01 17.48
C GLU A 841 -34.43 28.16 16.10
N SER A 842 -33.14 28.54 16.06
CA SER A 842 -32.35 28.63 14.81
C SER A 842 -32.27 27.31 14.02
N CYS A 843 -32.44 26.15 14.66
CA CYS A 843 -32.37 24.83 14.02
C CYS A 843 -33.73 24.18 13.73
N LYS A 844 -34.86 24.92 13.88
CA LYS A 844 -36.21 24.43 13.55
C LYS A 844 -36.82 25.01 12.27
N ASN A 845 -36.24 26.06 11.71
CA ASN A 845 -36.79 26.79 10.56
C ASN A 845 -36.21 26.34 9.20
N LEU A 846 -35.75 25.08 9.08
CA LEU A 846 -35.18 24.53 7.83
C LEU A 846 -35.83 23.22 7.34
N ASP A 847 -36.64 22.53 8.16
CA ASP A 847 -37.22 21.21 7.83
C ASP A 847 -38.75 21.22 7.60
N ASN A 848 -39.38 22.40 7.46
CA ASN A 848 -40.83 22.52 7.22
C ASN A 848 -41.18 23.53 6.11
N VAL A 849 -41.32 23.05 4.87
CA VAL A 849 -42.14 23.67 3.82
C VAL A 849 -42.91 22.55 3.12
N ASP A 850 -44.23 22.52 3.27
CA ASP A 850 -45.10 21.44 2.80
C ASP A 850 -45.29 21.40 1.27
N GLU A 851 -45.38 20.19 0.73
CA GLU A 851 -45.81 19.90 -0.66
C GLU A 851 -47.32 20.19 -0.88
N LYS A 852 -47.78 21.46 -0.85
CA LYS A 852 -49.20 21.76 -1.19
C LYS A 852 -49.63 23.15 -1.67
N SER A 853 -48.75 23.94 -2.30
CA SER A 853 -49.23 25.13 -3.04
C SER A 853 -48.32 25.58 -4.18
N ILE A 854 -48.62 25.15 -5.41
CA ILE A 854 -48.57 25.94 -6.66
C ILE A 854 -49.35 25.15 -7.73
N SER A 855 -50.58 25.60 -7.99
CA SER A 855 -51.43 25.15 -9.10
C SER A 855 -52.36 26.31 -9.42
N ASN A 856 -52.26 26.83 -10.65
CA ASN A 856 -52.70 28.17 -11.07
C ASN A 856 -51.76 29.27 -10.49
N MET A 857 -51.28 30.28 -11.23
CA MET A 857 -51.80 30.88 -12.47
C MET A 857 -50.73 31.20 -13.53
N GLN A 858 -51.18 31.15 -14.79
CA GLN A 858 -50.85 32.01 -15.94
C GLN A 858 -49.38 32.37 -16.25
N VAL A 859 -48.87 31.66 -17.26
CA VAL A 859 -47.91 32.10 -18.28
C VAL A 859 -48.02 33.59 -18.66
N SER A 860 -46.88 34.28 -18.70
CA SER A 860 -46.63 35.38 -19.63
C SER A 860 -45.19 35.29 -20.16
N ASN A 861 -44.95 35.79 -21.38
CA ASN A 861 -43.71 35.51 -22.13
C ASN A 861 -42.54 36.41 -21.71
N ILE A 862 -41.35 35.83 -21.59
CA ILE A 862 -40.10 36.35 -22.18
C ILE A 862 -39.25 35.13 -22.58
N SER A 863 -38.50 35.25 -23.68
CA SER A 863 -37.75 34.13 -24.27
C SER A 863 -36.25 34.40 -24.32
N SER A 864 -35.45 33.40 -23.98
CA SER A 864 -34.03 33.35 -24.35
C SER A 864 -33.57 31.90 -24.54
N SER A 865 -32.82 31.69 -25.62
CA SER A 865 -32.44 30.41 -26.20
C SER A 865 -31.48 29.56 -25.35
N SER A 866 -31.87 28.33 -24.99
CA SER A 866 -30.93 27.31 -24.47
C SER A 866 -31.37 25.84 -24.72
N SER A 867 -32.66 25.54 -24.77
CA SER A 867 -33.19 24.16 -24.72
C SER A 867 -32.79 23.25 -25.89
N THR A 868 -32.65 23.78 -27.11
CA THR A 868 -32.45 22.95 -28.32
C THR A 868 -31.13 22.17 -28.34
N ALA A 869 -30.08 22.65 -27.66
CA ALA A 869 -28.82 21.91 -27.53
C ALA A 869 -28.96 20.74 -26.54
N ALA A 870 -29.53 20.99 -25.36
CA ALA A 870 -29.77 19.96 -24.33
C ALA A 870 -30.73 18.88 -24.84
N GLN A 871 -31.81 19.27 -25.52
CA GLN A 871 -32.82 18.37 -26.05
C GLN A 871 -32.23 17.46 -27.15
N ARG A 872 -31.44 18.00 -28.08
CA ARG A 872 -30.68 17.19 -29.07
C ARG A 872 -29.65 16.27 -28.41
N CYS A 873 -29.02 16.70 -27.32
CA CYS A 873 -28.09 15.86 -26.57
C CYS A 873 -28.81 14.66 -25.93
N ILE A 874 -29.96 14.89 -25.29
CA ILE A 874 -30.80 13.84 -24.68
C ILE A 874 -31.37 12.89 -25.75
N GLU A 875 -31.83 13.41 -26.88
CA GLU A 875 -32.29 12.59 -28.02
C GLU A 875 -31.15 11.74 -28.62
N SER A 876 -29.95 12.32 -28.76
CA SER A 876 -28.75 11.58 -29.20
C SER A 876 -28.37 10.48 -28.20
N LEU A 877 -28.34 10.79 -26.89
CA LEU A 877 -28.04 9.82 -25.83
C LEU A 877 -29.06 8.67 -25.81
N SER A 878 -30.36 8.99 -25.92
CA SER A 878 -31.47 8.03 -26.00
C SER A 878 -31.37 7.15 -27.25
N LYS A 879 -31.05 7.74 -28.42
CA LYS A 879 -30.86 7.01 -29.67
C LYS A 879 -29.64 6.08 -29.59
N ASN A 880 -28.53 6.54 -29.02
CA ASN A 880 -27.31 5.75 -28.83
C ASN A 880 -27.50 4.62 -27.80
N LEU A 881 -28.23 4.86 -26.70
CA LEU A 881 -28.61 3.82 -25.74
C LEU A 881 -29.47 2.74 -26.39
N LYS A 882 -30.43 3.11 -27.25
CA LYS A 882 -31.21 2.14 -28.04
C LYS A 882 -30.35 1.36 -29.04
N HIS A 883 -29.40 1.99 -29.73
CA HIS A 883 -28.48 1.28 -30.62
C HIS A 883 -27.56 0.33 -29.83
N PHE A 884 -27.08 0.73 -28.65
CA PHE A 884 -26.30 -0.12 -27.77
C PHE A 884 -27.11 -1.32 -27.24
N GLN A 885 -28.38 -1.11 -26.87
CA GLN A 885 -29.30 -2.20 -26.51
C GLN A 885 -29.51 -3.18 -27.68
N TRP A 886 -29.69 -2.69 -28.91
CA TRP A 886 -29.81 -3.54 -30.09
C TRP A 886 -28.52 -4.30 -30.40
N ILE A 887 -27.34 -3.67 -30.28
CA ILE A 887 -26.04 -4.33 -30.45
C ILE A 887 -25.85 -5.41 -29.37
N LEU A 888 -26.16 -5.10 -28.10
CA LEU A 888 -26.06 -6.06 -27.00
C LEU A 888 -27.01 -7.26 -27.22
N LEU A 889 -28.24 -7.01 -27.67
CA LEU A 889 -29.21 -8.04 -28.03
C LEU A 889 -28.70 -8.90 -29.21
N PHE A 890 -28.14 -8.27 -30.24
CA PHE A 890 -27.60 -8.98 -31.41
C PHE A 890 -26.39 -9.85 -31.02
N CYS A 891 -25.50 -9.35 -30.15
CA CYS A 891 -24.40 -10.14 -29.59
C CYS A 891 -24.89 -11.30 -28.69
N VAL A 892 -26.01 -11.14 -27.97
CA VAL A 892 -26.64 -12.20 -27.16
C VAL A 892 -27.45 -13.20 -28.01
N ILE A 893 -27.71 -12.90 -29.29
CA ILE A 893 -28.34 -13.80 -30.27
C ILE A 893 -27.29 -14.49 -31.18
N LEU A 894 -26.05 -13.96 -31.22
CA LEU A 894 -24.89 -14.53 -31.93
C LEU A 894 -23.99 -15.41 -31.04
N ILE A 895 -24.36 -15.61 -29.78
CA ILE A 895 -23.67 -16.45 -28.77
C ILE A 895 -24.61 -17.57 -28.33
#